data_AF-A0AAP9DR96-F1
#
_entry.id   AF-A0AAP9DR96-F1
#
_cell.length_a   1.000
_cell.length_b   1.000
_cell.length_c   1.000
_cell.angle_alpha   90.00
_cell.angle_beta   90.00
_cell.angle_gamma   90.00
#
_symmetry.space_group_name_H-M   'P 1'
#
loop_
_entity.id
_entity.type
_entity.pdbx_description
1 polymer ?
#
loop_
_entity_poly.entity_id
_entity_poly.type
_entity_poly.pdbx_seq_one_letter_code
_entity_poly.pdbx_strand_id
1 'polypeptide(L)'
;MSAGKLDTLTIYDWNQTVNDVKNQGSILARNFPSFFSQEMNEQTMKAKVTGIWLKWELTNEGTGQYPIYQCYIEDGTFEVDVENKKTKYDLKNSWIKICAKIEIDKSSSTDMYKFSEKEDDLYSINHSFHFDKGNRIASNLLEHLLVSWFKEHRNLLNNHVNNYRIHVRTSNDLTLAGWDTGYVTSFSNVNKTILEKELYPKDFDNEMMDNSLGIPLFFSMKGTFDSWEITTGADGQNVNFILKLGENSAFTNESSNLTYDFSSDAFLKVQVRLEYFNSTEKTIEDPTGLNDGNQVELRVKTDRDQNQNPPVVLVDSYYSEDLTSPLLNSIATSMFKEWLNENIDKFENIFSYFLLQETAKNEDFQWLKPTTAYYGVASVEDENKKPDLDKSVFSVMSMVENHVNKFPQHTVDARLLHAVNNESAFGIDMPLFVEKWVENALVAMQIGTPEQFEKTDNGLVISNKERIKFATIENDSGNDVPGYVDEGKFRLGIINNQLVLEMEDLYWEQARGIMGHVNYKQSFDITLKSGVDELGKEYSNVLIPIENTDPTMLMTFTIEDWKKNENLIIEIVTGVAIGILVGFIPVGKIFTKLKDVVRKAFRQSGNRMSAELGSSVAIAMREIAQESGETGAAFFRRMSQEAADEVTLFTRPGITTQQIINEVANKPESFFSKIWKNKYKVIGGVVGGAVGGMVPTAIIGAIQNAQQEHYSLLPTIHEFVANCVGTVNWPDNSEFQIETAQLQGIYLMGGKLNKEK
;
A
#
# COMPACT_ATOMS: atom_id res chain seq x y z
N MET A 1 -6.11 -17.37 -9.57
CA MET A 1 -4.66 -17.66 -9.57
C MET A 1 -4.17 -17.30 -8.17
N SER A 2 -3.51 -18.21 -7.44
CA SER A 2 -2.89 -17.80 -6.17
C SER A 2 -1.82 -16.78 -6.50
N ALA A 3 -1.98 -15.54 -6.03
CA ALA A 3 -0.88 -14.60 -6.01
C ALA A 3 0.31 -15.32 -5.36
N GLY A 4 1.46 -15.33 -6.05
CA GLY A 4 2.68 -15.89 -5.49
C GLY A 4 2.92 -15.28 -4.10
N LYS A 5 3.62 -16.01 -3.22
CA LYS A 5 3.99 -15.48 -1.90
C LYS A 5 4.66 -14.11 -2.09
N LEU A 6 4.03 -13.04 -1.57
CA LEU A 6 4.60 -11.71 -1.62
C LEU A 6 5.91 -11.70 -0.81
N ASP A 7 6.94 -11.06 -1.35
CA ASP A 7 8.15 -10.79 -0.60
C ASP A 7 7.85 -9.88 0.58
N THR A 8 8.56 -10.04 1.70
CA THR A 8 8.38 -9.21 2.89
C THR A 8 8.87 -7.78 2.62
N LEU A 9 7.99 -6.78 2.79
CA LEU A 9 8.38 -5.37 2.74
C LEU A 9 9.09 -4.98 4.03
N THR A 10 10.18 -4.23 3.92
CA THR A 10 10.87 -3.62 5.06
C THR A 10 10.68 -2.10 5.03
N ILE A 11 10.05 -1.55 6.07
CA ILE A 11 9.80 -0.12 6.24
C ILE A 11 10.79 0.43 7.25
N TYR A 12 11.58 1.43 6.85
CA TYR A 12 12.62 2.06 7.66
C TYR A 12 12.07 3.29 8.38
N ASP A 13 12.18 3.33 9.71
CA ASP A 13 11.76 4.47 10.53
C ASP A 13 12.99 5.29 10.94
N TRP A 14 13.42 6.18 10.04
CA TRP A 14 14.58 7.05 10.26
C TRP A 14 14.33 8.08 11.38
N ASN A 15 13.08 8.52 11.58
CA ASN A 15 12.71 9.41 12.68
C ASN A 15 12.96 8.74 14.03
N GLN A 16 12.44 7.53 14.24
CA GLN A 16 12.65 6.79 15.47
C GLN A 16 14.13 6.40 15.67
N THR A 17 14.81 6.00 14.59
CA THR A 17 16.25 5.68 14.60
C THR A 17 17.10 6.85 15.12
N VAL A 18 16.86 8.06 14.61
CA VAL A 18 17.62 9.25 15.03
C VAL A 18 17.24 9.71 16.44
N ASN A 19 15.97 9.59 16.83
CA ASN A 19 15.52 9.99 18.17
C ASN A 19 16.13 9.11 19.27
N ASP A 20 16.26 7.80 19.05
CA ASP A 20 16.90 6.88 20.00
C ASP A 20 18.38 7.22 20.20
N VAL A 21 19.08 7.58 19.13
CA VAL A 21 20.50 7.99 19.17
C VAL A 21 20.70 9.24 20.01
N LYS A 22 19.83 10.25 19.83
CA LYS A 22 19.87 11.49 20.63
C LYS A 22 19.71 11.23 22.13
N ASN A 23 18.95 10.19 22.49
CA ASN A 23 18.67 9.82 23.88
C ASN A 23 19.77 8.94 24.52
N GLN A 24 20.64 8.32 23.73
CA GLN A 24 21.66 7.37 24.23
C GLN A 24 23.01 8.00 24.62
N GLY A 25 23.25 9.28 24.32
CA GLY A 25 24.52 9.94 24.65
C GLY A 25 25.73 9.45 23.83
N SER A 26 26.89 10.10 24.01
CA SER A 26 28.03 10.22 23.08
C SER A 26 28.79 8.94 22.65
N ILE A 27 28.27 7.73 22.81
CA ILE A 27 28.99 6.48 22.51
C ILE A 27 29.16 6.27 21.00
N LEU A 28 28.21 6.75 20.18
CA LEU A 28 28.27 6.66 18.72
C LEU A 28 29.22 7.69 18.07
N ALA A 29 29.55 8.77 18.78
CA ALA A 29 30.36 9.87 18.27
C ALA A 29 31.87 9.56 18.11
N ARG A 30 32.28 8.28 18.14
CA ARG A 30 33.70 7.89 18.10
C ARG A 30 34.05 6.74 17.14
N ASN A 31 33.07 6.18 16.43
CA ASN A 31 33.30 5.07 15.49
C ASN A 31 33.42 5.52 14.02
N PHE A 32 34.21 6.57 13.78
CA PHE A 32 34.57 7.03 12.43
C PHE A 32 36.07 7.35 12.41
N PRO A 33 36.76 7.27 11.25
CA PRO A 33 38.16 7.64 11.17
C PRO A 33 38.32 9.12 11.47
N SER A 34 39.25 9.48 12.36
CA SER A 34 39.48 10.89 12.68
C SER A 34 40.11 11.66 11.52
N PHE A 35 40.82 11.00 10.59
CA PHE A 35 41.53 11.65 9.49
C PHE A 35 41.03 11.15 8.14
N PHE A 36 41.01 12.04 7.13
CA PHE A 36 40.77 11.70 5.74
C PHE A 36 41.79 12.37 4.82
N SER A 37 42.08 11.72 3.70
CA SER A 37 42.92 12.24 2.63
C SER A 37 42.47 11.63 1.32
N GLN A 38 42.21 12.45 0.31
CA GLN A 38 41.99 12.02 -1.06
C GLN A 38 42.78 12.92 -1.99
N GLU A 39 43.37 12.34 -3.02
CA GLU A 39 44.07 13.10 -4.05
C GLU A 39 43.74 12.60 -5.45
N MET A 40 43.87 13.51 -6.39
CA MET A 40 43.70 13.28 -7.81
C MET A 40 44.86 13.94 -8.54
N ASN A 41 45.50 13.18 -9.43
CA ASN A 41 46.70 13.61 -10.14
C ASN A 41 46.50 13.44 -11.65
N GLU A 42 46.35 14.55 -12.37
CA GLU A 42 46.32 14.62 -13.83
C GLU A 42 47.60 15.27 -14.38
N GLN A 43 47.77 15.27 -15.71
CA GLN A 43 48.95 15.84 -16.36
C GLN A 43 49.10 17.36 -16.10
N THR A 44 47.97 18.08 -16.02
CA THR A 44 47.93 19.55 -15.92
C THR A 44 47.39 20.06 -14.59
N MET A 45 46.88 19.16 -13.74
CA MET A 45 46.15 19.52 -12.53
C MET A 45 46.33 18.46 -11.43
N LYS A 46 46.54 18.91 -10.19
CA LYS A 46 46.54 18.06 -8.99
C LYS A 46 45.59 18.65 -7.98
N ALA A 47 44.72 17.83 -7.41
CA ALA A 47 43.91 18.24 -6.27
C ALA A 47 44.09 17.29 -5.11
N LYS A 48 44.08 17.85 -3.91
CA LYS A 48 44.22 17.10 -2.67
C LYS A 48 43.33 17.70 -1.61
N VAL A 49 42.54 16.85 -0.98
CA VAL A 49 41.81 17.18 0.23
C VAL A 49 42.39 16.39 1.39
N THR A 50 42.65 17.05 2.51
CA THR A 50 43.07 16.41 3.76
C THR A 50 42.42 17.10 4.94
N GLY A 51 41.98 16.35 5.94
CA GLY A 51 41.39 16.95 7.13
C GLY A 51 41.06 15.96 8.23
N ILE A 52 40.36 16.48 9.23
CA ILE A 52 39.90 15.78 10.41
C ILE A 52 38.38 15.81 10.43
N TRP A 53 37.75 14.64 10.53
CA TRP A 53 36.30 14.55 10.74
C TRP A 53 35.98 14.91 12.19
N LEU A 54 35.00 15.80 12.39
CA LEU A 54 34.44 16.12 13.70
C LEU A 54 33.43 15.05 14.16
N LYS A 55 32.51 14.68 13.26
CA LYS A 55 31.50 13.63 13.47
C LYS A 55 30.79 13.26 12.16
N TRP A 56 30.26 12.05 12.11
CA TRP A 56 29.26 11.64 11.11
C TRP A 56 27.91 11.46 11.81
N GLU A 57 26.87 12.06 11.25
CA GLU A 57 25.53 12.06 11.85
C GLU A 57 24.50 11.54 10.85
N LEU A 58 23.87 10.42 11.17
CA LEU A 58 22.67 9.95 10.46
C LEU A 58 21.52 10.93 10.71
N THR A 59 20.87 11.40 9.65
CA THR A 59 19.73 12.32 9.72
C THR A 59 18.41 11.58 9.50
N ASN A 60 17.30 12.25 9.81
CA ASN A 60 15.96 11.73 9.55
C ASN A 60 15.41 12.14 8.17
N GLU A 61 16.27 12.69 7.29
CA GLU A 61 15.90 13.13 5.94
C GLU A 61 15.80 11.95 4.96
N GLY A 62 16.40 10.81 5.31
CA GLY A 62 16.43 9.61 4.48
C GLY A 62 15.05 8.97 4.31
N THR A 63 14.89 8.23 3.22
CA THR A 63 13.65 7.52 2.88
C THR A 63 13.96 6.09 2.44
N GLY A 64 13.16 5.13 2.90
CA GLY A 64 13.37 3.72 2.56
C GLY A 64 14.80 3.26 2.87
N GLN A 65 15.43 2.61 1.91
CA GLN A 65 16.80 2.08 2.00
C GLN A 65 17.89 3.15 1.79
N TYR A 66 17.56 4.44 1.76
CA TYR A 66 18.48 5.52 1.45
C TYR A 66 18.68 6.46 2.66
N PRO A 67 19.47 6.05 3.67
CA PRO A 67 19.88 6.94 4.75
C PRO A 67 20.69 8.13 4.25
N ILE A 68 20.57 9.25 4.96
CA ILE A 68 21.35 10.46 4.72
C ILE A 68 22.28 10.69 5.91
N TYR A 69 23.56 10.88 5.61
CA TYR A 69 24.58 11.26 6.58
C TYR A 69 24.98 12.72 6.38
N GLN A 70 25.06 13.48 7.47
CA GLN A 70 25.74 14.76 7.52
C GLN A 70 27.11 14.58 8.20
N CYS A 71 28.17 14.75 7.42
CA CYS A 71 29.55 14.53 7.82
C CYS A 71 30.23 15.88 8.04
N TYR A 72 30.64 16.16 9.28
CA TYR A 72 31.20 17.43 9.71
C TYR A 72 32.73 17.37 9.75
N ILE A 73 33.39 18.37 9.17
CA ILE A 73 34.84 18.55 9.14
C ILE A 73 35.22 19.50 10.27
N GLU A 74 36.10 19.06 11.17
CA GLU A 74 36.61 19.88 12.27
C GLU A 74 37.59 20.92 11.72
N ASP A 75 38.60 20.43 11.00
CA ASP A 75 39.67 21.21 10.39
C ASP A 75 40.16 20.48 9.14
N GLY A 76 40.65 21.20 8.14
CA GLY A 76 41.08 20.58 6.90
C GLY A 76 41.40 21.58 5.81
N THR A 77 42.03 21.09 4.76
CA THR A 77 42.45 21.91 3.64
C THR A 77 42.18 21.21 2.32
N PHE A 78 41.64 21.95 1.39
CA PHE A 78 41.55 21.56 -0.01
C PHE A 78 42.56 22.37 -0.83
N GLU A 79 43.45 21.68 -1.51
CA GLU A 79 44.52 22.28 -2.30
C GLU A 79 44.36 21.85 -3.76
N VAL A 80 44.41 22.82 -4.68
CA VAL A 80 44.42 22.57 -6.11
C VAL A 80 45.65 23.24 -6.71
N ASP A 81 46.38 22.51 -7.53
CA ASP A 81 47.52 22.98 -8.31
C ASP A 81 47.18 22.80 -9.80
N VAL A 82 47.00 23.90 -10.52
CA VAL A 82 46.75 23.91 -11.97
C VAL A 82 47.84 24.73 -12.63
N GLU A 83 48.55 24.15 -13.60
CA GLU A 83 49.64 24.84 -14.33
C GLU A 83 50.72 25.47 -13.41
N ASN A 84 51.05 24.83 -12.28
CA ASN A 84 51.97 25.31 -11.24
C ASN A 84 51.45 26.50 -10.41
N LYS A 85 50.15 26.82 -10.49
CA LYS A 85 49.48 27.76 -9.58
C LYS A 85 48.71 26.99 -8.54
N LYS A 86 49.13 27.16 -7.29
CA LYS A 86 48.52 26.52 -6.13
C LYS A 86 47.49 27.42 -5.47
N THR A 87 46.24 26.98 -5.42
CA THR A 87 45.17 27.56 -4.61
C THR A 87 44.88 26.65 -3.41
N LYS A 88 44.56 27.25 -2.27
CA LYS A 88 44.26 26.54 -1.03
C LYS A 88 43.01 27.11 -0.38
N TYR A 89 42.15 26.21 0.06
CA TYR A 89 40.88 26.49 0.75
C TYR A 89 40.87 25.86 2.13
N ASP A 90 40.33 26.59 3.10
CA ASP A 90 40.10 26.11 4.46
C ASP A 90 38.73 25.40 4.52
N LEU A 91 38.70 24.24 5.16
CA LEU A 91 37.50 23.41 5.35
C LEU A 91 37.00 23.40 6.80
N LYS A 92 37.60 24.21 7.67
CA LYS A 92 37.25 24.29 9.07
C LYS A 92 35.75 24.53 9.26
N ASN A 93 35.13 23.74 10.14
CA ASN A 93 33.70 23.76 10.46
C ASN A 93 32.75 23.59 9.25
N SER A 94 33.23 23.02 8.14
CA SER A 94 32.38 22.69 6.99
C SER A 94 31.71 21.32 7.16
N TRP A 95 30.75 21.00 6.31
CA TRP A 95 30.10 19.68 6.26
C TRP A 95 29.71 19.31 4.83
N ILE A 96 29.56 18.01 4.61
CA ILE A 96 28.97 17.42 3.40
C ILE A 96 27.85 16.46 3.80
N LYS A 97 26.73 16.51 3.08
CA LYS A 97 25.65 15.54 3.17
C LYS A 97 25.79 14.52 2.07
N ILE A 98 25.79 13.25 2.43
CA ILE A 98 25.80 12.11 1.50
C ILE A 98 24.56 11.26 1.69
N CYS A 99 24.01 10.78 0.58
CA CYS A 99 22.98 9.76 0.53
C CYS A 99 23.62 8.46 0.08
N ALA A 100 23.25 7.33 0.68
CA ALA A 100 23.68 6.06 0.14
C ALA A 100 22.70 4.92 0.40
N LYS A 101 22.54 4.01 -0.58
CA LYS A 101 21.66 2.84 -0.46
C LYS A 101 22.26 1.81 0.51
N ILE A 102 21.46 1.31 1.44
CA ILE A 102 21.81 0.18 2.32
C ILE A 102 21.09 -1.11 1.90
N GLU A 103 21.81 -2.22 1.96
CA GLU A 103 21.32 -3.58 1.78
C GLU A 103 21.50 -4.37 3.08
N ILE A 104 20.58 -5.32 3.37
CA ILE A 104 20.79 -6.28 4.45
C ILE A 104 21.89 -7.26 4.04
N ASP A 105 22.90 -7.44 4.89
CA ASP A 105 23.95 -8.42 4.69
C ASP A 105 23.46 -9.83 5.01
N LYS A 106 22.96 -10.51 3.98
CA LYS A 106 22.48 -11.91 4.06
C LYS A 106 23.57 -12.92 4.48
N SER A 107 24.86 -12.54 4.47
CA SER A 107 25.96 -13.41 4.89
C SER A 107 26.24 -13.35 6.40
N SER A 108 25.69 -12.34 7.08
CA SER A 108 25.84 -12.15 8.51
C SER A 108 24.83 -12.98 9.31
N SER A 109 25.26 -13.55 10.43
CA SER A 109 24.38 -14.23 11.40
C SER A 109 23.52 -13.28 12.25
N THR A 110 23.79 -11.98 12.16
CA THR A 110 23.04 -10.88 12.78
C THR A 110 22.56 -9.93 11.68
N ASP A 111 21.43 -9.24 11.87
CA ASP A 111 20.91 -8.26 10.89
C ASP A 111 21.85 -7.05 10.76
N MET A 112 22.91 -7.18 9.95
CA MET A 112 23.85 -6.12 9.62
C MET A 112 23.50 -5.52 8.26
N TYR A 113 23.85 -4.25 8.10
CA TYR A 113 23.67 -3.48 6.87
C TYR A 113 25.01 -3.22 6.19
N LYS A 114 24.98 -3.21 4.86
CA LYS A 114 26.10 -2.79 4.01
C LYS A 114 25.61 -1.75 3.00
N PHE A 115 26.46 -0.79 2.66
CA PHE A 115 26.20 0.14 1.58
C PHE A 115 26.38 -0.56 0.23
N SER A 116 25.54 -0.20 -0.73
CA SER A 116 25.61 -0.71 -2.10
C SER A 116 26.93 -0.33 -2.77
N GLU A 117 27.43 -1.23 -3.61
CA GLU A 117 28.65 -1.03 -4.40
C GLU A 117 28.37 -0.35 -5.75
N LYS A 118 27.10 -0.11 -6.12
CA LYS A 118 26.80 0.64 -7.35
C LYS A 118 27.28 2.08 -7.21
N GLU A 119 27.76 2.64 -8.32
CA GLU A 119 28.35 3.98 -8.33
C GLU A 119 27.33 5.10 -8.09
N ASP A 120 26.11 4.95 -8.59
CA ASP A 120 25.00 5.90 -8.45
C ASP A 120 24.21 5.75 -7.13
N ASP A 121 24.54 4.74 -6.33
CA ASP A 121 23.94 4.48 -5.03
C ASP A 121 24.62 5.24 -3.88
N LEU A 122 25.72 5.98 -4.12
CA LEU A 122 26.39 6.85 -3.14
C LEU A 122 26.75 8.20 -3.78
N TYR A 123 26.05 9.24 -3.35
CA TYR A 123 26.18 10.59 -3.90
C TYR A 123 26.02 11.66 -2.83
N SER A 124 26.45 12.87 -3.16
CA SER A 124 26.31 14.09 -2.37
C SER A 124 24.97 14.77 -2.61
N ILE A 125 24.33 15.24 -1.53
CA ILE A 125 23.09 16.01 -1.60
C ILE A 125 23.38 17.51 -1.55
N ASN A 126 24.21 17.91 -0.60
CA ASN A 126 24.49 19.31 -0.28
C ASN A 126 25.75 19.42 0.58
N HIS A 127 26.30 20.62 0.72
CA HIS A 127 27.46 20.89 1.56
C HIS A 127 27.48 22.35 2.06
N SER A 128 28.33 22.66 3.04
CA SER A 128 28.53 24.02 3.56
C SER A 128 29.89 24.64 3.29
N PHE A 129 30.66 24.07 2.35
CA PHE A 129 31.98 24.56 2.04
C PHE A 129 32.00 26.08 1.78
N HIS A 130 32.90 26.78 2.48
CA HIS A 130 33.01 28.23 2.45
C HIS A 130 33.80 28.70 1.23
N PHE A 131 33.12 28.72 0.10
CA PHE A 131 33.63 29.25 -1.16
C PHE A 131 32.98 30.62 -1.45
N ASP A 132 33.77 31.60 -1.91
CA ASP A 132 33.20 32.81 -2.52
C ASP A 132 32.31 32.44 -3.71
N LYS A 133 31.28 33.24 -4.02
CA LYS A 133 30.30 32.95 -5.09
C LYS A 133 30.92 32.67 -6.47
N GLY A 134 32.18 33.05 -6.70
CA GLY A 134 32.95 32.77 -7.92
C GLY A 134 33.79 31.49 -7.91
N ASN A 135 33.62 30.61 -6.92
CA ASN A 135 34.43 29.39 -6.76
C ASN A 135 33.62 28.09 -6.87
N ARG A 136 32.81 27.97 -7.93
CA ARG A 136 31.88 26.86 -8.14
C ARG A 136 32.59 25.57 -8.53
N ILE A 137 33.62 25.67 -9.37
CA ILE A 137 34.39 24.52 -9.85
C ILE A 137 35.17 23.86 -8.71
N ALA A 138 35.86 24.66 -7.87
CA ALA A 138 36.55 24.15 -6.69
C ALA A 138 35.60 23.41 -5.73
N SER A 139 34.37 23.92 -5.56
CA SER A 139 33.37 23.28 -4.70
C SER A 139 32.96 21.90 -5.20
N ASN A 140 32.63 21.77 -6.49
CA ASN A 140 32.24 20.49 -7.07
C ASN A 140 33.41 19.50 -7.13
N LEU A 141 34.62 19.97 -7.38
CA LEU A 141 35.81 19.12 -7.34
C LEU A 141 36.09 18.58 -5.92
N LEU A 142 35.93 19.42 -4.88
CA LEU A 142 36.02 18.98 -3.49
C LEU A 142 34.94 17.96 -3.15
N GLU A 143 33.70 18.22 -3.57
CA GLU A 143 32.58 17.30 -3.41
C GLU A 143 32.90 15.93 -4.04
N HIS A 144 33.39 15.92 -5.28
CA HIS A 144 33.80 14.71 -5.99
C HIS A 144 34.89 13.94 -5.23
N LEU A 145 35.94 14.61 -4.74
CA LEU A 145 37.00 13.95 -3.97
C LEU A 145 36.47 13.34 -2.67
N LEU A 146 35.58 14.03 -1.96
CA LEU A 146 35.01 13.51 -0.70
C LEU A 146 34.06 12.34 -0.94
N VAL A 147 33.22 12.40 -1.98
CA VAL A 147 32.36 11.29 -2.38
C VAL A 147 33.20 10.08 -2.79
N SER A 148 34.24 10.27 -3.62
CA SER A 148 35.18 9.22 -3.99
C SER A 148 35.88 8.61 -2.78
N TRP A 149 36.28 9.42 -1.80
CA TRP A 149 36.81 8.92 -0.54
C TRP A 149 35.80 8.04 0.20
N PHE A 150 34.53 8.43 0.29
CA PHE A 150 33.48 7.58 0.89
C PHE A 150 33.25 6.28 0.12
N LYS A 151 33.31 6.29 -1.21
CA LYS A 151 33.20 5.09 -2.06
C LYS A 151 34.37 4.12 -1.81
N GLU A 152 35.59 4.62 -1.72
CA GLU A 152 36.77 3.80 -1.41
C GLU A 152 36.78 3.27 0.04
N HIS A 153 36.07 3.96 0.95
CA HIS A 153 36.01 3.65 2.38
C HIS A 153 34.61 3.21 2.84
N ARG A 154 33.81 2.59 1.96
CA ARG A 154 32.45 2.07 2.27
C ARG A 154 32.41 1.17 3.51
N ASN A 155 33.48 0.40 3.75
CA ASN A 155 33.60 -0.43 4.95
C ASN A 155 33.51 0.38 6.25
N LEU A 156 33.98 1.62 6.27
CA LEU A 156 33.87 2.50 7.44
C LEU A 156 32.43 2.98 7.64
N LEU A 157 31.72 3.28 6.55
CA LEU A 157 30.28 3.56 6.60
C LEU A 157 29.49 2.34 7.08
N ASN A 158 29.80 1.14 6.59
CA ASN A 158 29.20 -0.12 7.05
C ASN A 158 29.39 -0.31 8.56
N ASN A 159 30.62 -0.11 9.06
CA ASN A 159 30.90 -0.21 10.49
C ASN A 159 30.15 0.85 11.29
N HIS A 160 30.02 2.06 10.76
CA HIS A 160 29.34 3.16 11.44
C HIS A 160 27.82 2.92 11.52
N VAL A 161 27.16 2.58 10.41
CA VAL A 161 25.70 2.34 10.34
C VAL A 161 25.28 1.17 11.23
N ASN A 162 26.10 0.14 11.35
CA ASN A 162 25.80 -1.03 12.20
C ASN A 162 25.93 -0.77 13.70
N ASN A 163 26.42 0.42 14.11
CA ASN A 163 26.32 0.84 15.51
C ASN A 163 24.93 1.44 15.83
N TYR A 164 24.14 1.80 14.82
CA TYR A 164 22.79 2.29 15.00
C TYR A 164 21.82 1.13 15.17
N ARG A 165 20.89 1.27 16.12
CA ARG A 165 19.69 0.45 16.13
C ARG A 165 18.71 1.03 15.10
N ILE A 166 18.82 0.59 13.86
CA ILE A 166 17.89 0.98 12.81
C ILE A 166 16.52 0.37 13.12
N HIS A 167 15.51 1.22 13.29
CA HIS A 167 14.13 0.76 13.48
C HIS A 167 13.53 0.40 12.13
N VAL A 168 13.19 -0.88 12.00
CA VAL A 168 12.48 -1.40 10.85
C VAL A 168 11.18 -2.06 11.29
N ARG A 169 10.16 -1.95 10.44
CA ARG A 169 8.93 -2.76 10.53
C ARG A 169 8.82 -3.59 9.28
N THR A 170 8.43 -4.84 9.42
CA THR A 170 8.25 -5.74 8.28
C THR A 170 6.77 -6.01 8.04
N SER A 171 6.34 -6.03 6.78
CA SER A 171 4.99 -6.41 6.39
C SER A 171 5.00 -7.56 5.40
N ASN A 172 4.36 -8.67 5.76
CA ASN A 172 4.15 -9.80 4.86
C ASN A 172 2.95 -9.60 3.93
N ASP A 173 2.03 -8.71 4.30
CA ASP A 173 0.91 -8.27 3.47
C ASP A 173 1.15 -6.86 2.91
N LEU A 174 0.32 -6.42 1.96
CA LEU A 174 0.41 -5.07 1.40
C LEU A 174 -0.01 -4.03 2.44
N THR A 175 0.47 -2.80 2.27
CA THR A 175 0.15 -1.70 3.18
C THR A 175 0.11 -0.36 2.46
N LEU A 176 -0.75 0.55 2.96
CA LEU A 176 -0.75 1.97 2.58
C LEU A 176 0.08 2.83 3.54
N ALA A 177 0.93 2.22 4.39
CA ALA A 177 1.87 2.92 5.28
C ALA A 177 1.24 4.04 6.14
N GLY A 178 -0.02 3.86 6.56
CA GLY A 178 -0.76 4.80 7.41
C GLY A 178 -1.65 5.80 6.65
N TRP A 179 -1.78 5.67 5.33
CA TRP A 179 -2.75 6.40 4.52
C TRP A 179 -4.07 5.64 4.38
N ASP A 180 -5.19 6.36 4.29
CA ASP A 180 -6.52 5.76 4.14
C ASP A 180 -6.73 5.22 2.71
N THR A 181 -6.26 5.97 1.71
CA THR A 181 -6.32 5.57 0.30
C THR A 181 -5.01 5.83 -0.42
N GLY A 182 -4.75 5.05 -1.47
CA GLY A 182 -3.61 5.23 -2.36
C GLY A 182 -3.97 4.89 -3.80
N TYR A 183 -3.74 5.83 -4.72
CA TYR A 183 -3.90 5.63 -6.16
C TYR A 183 -2.51 5.59 -6.81
N VAL A 184 -2.22 4.52 -7.54
CA VAL A 184 -0.86 4.23 -8.02
C VAL A 184 -0.83 3.93 -9.50
N THR A 185 0.28 4.30 -10.15
CA THR A 185 0.58 3.96 -11.54
C THR A 185 2.07 3.61 -11.70
N SER A 186 2.45 2.99 -12.81
CA SER A 186 3.85 2.62 -13.06
C SER A 186 4.70 3.82 -13.50
N PHE A 187 6.01 3.75 -13.28
CA PHE A 187 6.95 4.75 -13.83
C PHE A 187 6.88 4.79 -15.36
N SER A 188 6.69 3.65 -16.01
CA SER A 188 6.46 3.59 -17.46
C SER A 188 5.28 4.44 -17.90
N ASN A 189 4.18 4.44 -17.13
CA ASN A 189 3.02 5.26 -17.47
C ASN A 189 3.28 6.76 -17.25
N VAL A 190 3.95 7.12 -16.14
CA VAL A 190 4.39 8.50 -15.91
C VAL A 190 5.28 9.00 -17.05
N ASN A 191 6.21 8.19 -17.53
CA ASN A 191 7.09 8.51 -18.65
C ASN A 191 6.33 8.73 -19.96
N LYS A 192 5.29 7.93 -20.24
CA LYS A 192 4.42 8.17 -21.40
C LYS A 192 3.77 9.54 -21.32
N THR A 193 3.27 9.93 -20.15
CA THR A 193 2.63 11.25 -19.99
C THR A 193 3.62 12.41 -20.13
N ILE A 194 4.83 12.29 -19.57
CA ILE A 194 5.88 13.32 -19.72
C ILE A 194 6.24 13.49 -21.21
N LEU A 195 6.45 12.37 -21.91
CA LEU A 195 6.78 12.36 -23.33
C LEU A 195 5.68 13.01 -24.19
N GLU A 196 4.41 12.73 -23.91
CA GLU A 196 3.30 13.26 -24.69
C GLU A 196 3.02 14.74 -24.44
N LYS A 197 3.21 15.20 -23.20
CA LYS A 197 2.96 16.59 -22.82
C LYS A 197 4.11 17.51 -23.19
N GLU A 198 5.34 16.99 -23.25
CA GLU A 198 6.56 17.74 -23.57
C GLU A 198 6.76 19.01 -22.73
N LEU A 199 6.34 18.98 -21.45
CA LEU A 199 6.41 20.12 -20.51
C LEU A 199 7.76 20.20 -19.77
N TYR A 200 8.79 19.54 -20.28
CA TYR A 200 10.17 19.65 -19.78
C TYR A 200 10.95 20.66 -20.63
N PRO A 201 11.98 21.33 -20.08
CA PRO A 201 12.77 22.26 -20.87
C PRO A 201 13.59 21.49 -21.91
N LYS A 202 13.34 21.78 -23.19
CA LYS A 202 13.96 21.06 -24.32
C LYS A 202 15.37 21.52 -24.64
N ASP A 203 15.68 22.79 -24.39
CA ASP A 203 16.95 23.41 -24.73
C ASP A 203 17.69 23.84 -23.46
N PHE A 204 19.02 23.75 -23.47
CA PHE A 204 19.88 24.36 -22.46
C PHE A 204 20.96 25.21 -23.11
N ASP A 205 21.28 26.31 -22.44
CA ASP A 205 22.35 27.24 -22.82
C ASP A 205 22.87 27.84 -21.51
N ASN A 206 24.17 27.72 -21.26
CA ASN A 206 24.80 28.26 -20.06
C ASN A 206 26.25 28.67 -20.35
N GLU A 207 26.66 29.81 -19.79
CA GLU A 207 28.03 30.31 -19.81
C GLU A 207 28.54 30.43 -18.38
N MET A 208 29.76 29.95 -18.14
CA MET A 208 30.39 29.98 -16.81
C MET A 208 31.77 30.61 -16.89
N MET A 209 31.95 31.66 -16.08
CA MET A 209 33.26 32.23 -15.75
C MET A 209 33.60 31.93 -14.30
N ASP A 210 34.77 31.34 -14.05
CA ASP A 210 35.22 30.95 -12.71
C ASP A 210 36.75 31.15 -12.62
N ASN A 211 37.25 31.50 -11.44
CA ASN A 211 38.69 31.67 -11.21
C ASN A 211 39.20 30.95 -9.95
N SER A 212 38.42 30.02 -9.41
CA SER A 212 38.75 29.27 -8.19
C SER A 212 40.06 28.52 -8.30
N LEU A 213 40.37 27.97 -9.46
CA LEU A 213 41.59 27.18 -9.61
C LEU A 213 42.85 28.04 -9.76
N GLY A 214 42.77 29.36 -9.52
CA GLY A 214 43.90 30.30 -9.65
C GLY A 214 44.18 30.74 -11.09
N ILE A 215 43.39 30.25 -12.04
CA ILE A 215 43.38 30.62 -13.45
C ILE A 215 41.95 31.00 -13.88
N PRO A 216 41.77 31.98 -14.79
CA PRO A 216 40.46 32.23 -15.40
C PRO A 216 40.02 31.04 -16.24
N LEU A 217 38.81 30.56 -15.98
CA LEU A 217 38.13 29.50 -16.70
C LEU A 217 36.89 30.11 -17.34
N PHE A 218 36.74 29.96 -18.65
CA PHE A 218 35.56 30.38 -19.38
C PHE A 218 35.07 29.22 -20.25
N PHE A 219 33.86 28.75 -19.94
CA PHE A 219 33.22 27.62 -20.59
C PHE A 219 31.79 27.96 -20.97
N SER A 220 31.30 27.36 -22.04
CA SER A 220 29.90 27.41 -22.46
C SER A 220 29.39 25.99 -22.67
N MET A 221 28.09 25.77 -22.48
CA MET A 221 27.41 24.55 -22.88
C MET A 221 26.10 24.90 -23.57
N LYS A 222 25.81 24.19 -24.66
CA LYS A 222 24.60 24.40 -25.44
C LYS A 222 24.12 23.10 -26.03
N GLY A 223 22.82 22.86 -25.99
CA GLY A 223 22.26 21.64 -26.53
C GLY A 223 20.79 21.47 -26.24
N THR A 224 20.34 20.24 -26.39
CA THR A 224 18.95 19.83 -26.17
C THR A 224 18.88 18.64 -25.23
N PHE A 225 17.76 18.50 -24.54
CA PHE A 225 17.40 17.27 -23.83
C PHE A 225 16.41 16.47 -24.67
N ASP A 226 16.53 15.15 -24.64
CA ASP A 226 15.41 14.27 -24.97
C ASP A 226 14.35 14.33 -23.86
N SER A 227 13.29 13.52 -23.98
CA SER A 227 12.29 13.41 -22.91
C SER A 227 12.93 13.01 -21.59
N TRP A 228 12.57 13.75 -20.54
CA TRP A 228 12.94 13.41 -19.17
C TRP A 228 12.19 12.16 -18.77
N GLU A 229 12.89 11.20 -18.16
CA GLU A 229 12.33 9.89 -17.81
C GLU A 229 12.48 9.66 -16.30
N ILE A 230 11.36 9.51 -15.56
CA ILE A 230 11.41 9.00 -14.19
C ILE A 230 12.07 7.60 -14.18
N THR A 231 12.94 7.36 -13.20
CA THR A 231 13.75 6.14 -13.10
C THR A 231 13.95 5.70 -11.63
N THR A 232 14.59 4.54 -11.44
CA THR A 232 14.86 3.93 -10.13
C THR A 232 16.09 4.54 -9.41
N GLY A 233 16.37 4.05 -8.20
CA GLY A 233 17.49 4.51 -7.37
C GLY A 233 17.10 5.56 -6.32
N ALA A 234 15.79 5.72 -6.05
CA ALA A 234 15.25 6.52 -4.96
C ALA A 234 13.88 5.97 -4.56
N ASP A 235 13.52 6.18 -3.29
CA ASP A 235 12.20 5.84 -2.75
C ASP A 235 11.66 7.04 -1.94
N GLY A 236 10.36 7.01 -1.65
CA GLY A 236 9.71 8.01 -0.82
C GLY A 236 9.46 9.31 -1.58
N GLN A 237 9.85 10.43 -0.98
CA GLN A 237 9.63 11.76 -1.55
C GLN A 237 10.59 12.11 -2.71
N ASN A 238 11.68 11.37 -2.82
CA ASN A 238 12.75 11.66 -3.76
C ASN A 238 12.46 10.96 -5.08
N VAL A 239 12.39 11.73 -6.17
CA VAL A 239 12.06 11.24 -7.51
C VAL A 239 13.27 11.42 -8.42
N ASN A 240 13.79 10.33 -8.97
CA ASN A 240 14.92 10.37 -9.89
C ASN A 240 14.43 10.49 -11.34
N PHE A 241 15.09 11.33 -12.12
CA PHE A 241 14.91 11.46 -13.57
C PHE A 241 16.22 11.21 -14.31
N ILE A 242 16.14 10.58 -15.49
CA ILE A 242 17.21 10.52 -16.48
C ILE A 242 16.92 11.56 -17.56
N LEU A 243 17.89 12.41 -17.82
CA LEU A 243 17.87 13.46 -18.83
C LEU A 243 18.94 13.11 -19.87
N LYS A 244 18.54 12.59 -21.03
CA LYS A 244 19.49 12.28 -22.11
C LYS A 244 19.83 13.55 -22.88
N LEU A 245 21.10 13.73 -23.22
CA LEU A 245 21.57 14.86 -24.02
C LEU A 245 21.42 14.55 -25.50
N GLY A 246 20.87 15.48 -26.28
CA GLY A 246 20.66 15.29 -27.72
C GLY A 246 21.96 15.34 -28.53
N GLU A 247 21.97 14.69 -29.69
CA GLU A 247 23.16 14.45 -30.54
C GLU A 247 23.95 15.69 -31.00
N ASN A 248 23.38 16.90 -30.90
CA ASN A 248 24.04 18.17 -31.29
C ASN A 248 24.42 19.04 -30.09
N SER A 249 24.46 18.44 -28.90
CA SER A 249 24.79 19.13 -27.66
C SER A 249 26.30 19.14 -27.44
N ALA A 250 26.84 20.27 -27.00
CA ALA A 250 28.27 20.47 -26.88
C ALA A 250 28.66 21.28 -25.63
N PHE A 251 29.91 21.06 -25.21
CA PHE A 251 30.59 21.77 -24.14
C PHE A 251 31.88 22.40 -24.68
N THR A 252 32.03 23.71 -24.56
CA THR A 252 33.15 24.45 -25.16
C THR A 252 33.99 25.13 -24.09
N ASN A 253 35.29 24.91 -24.14
CA ASN A 253 36.27 25.76 -23.48
C ASN A 253 36.55 26.96 -24.37
N GLU A 254 35.92 28.08 -24.02
CA GLU A 254 36.01 29.35 -24.76
C GLU A 254 37.40 29.98 -24.66
N SER A 255 38.15 29.67 -23.60
CA SER A 255 39.51 30.18 -23.42
C SER A 255 40.50 29.53 -24.40
N SER A 256 40.28 28.26 -24.77
CA SER A 256 41.11 27.54 -25.74
C SER A 256 40.44 27.37 -27.11
N ASN A 257 39.20 27.81 -27.27
CA ASN A 257 38.36 27.56 -28.45
C ASN A 257 38.31 26.06 -28.82
N LEU A 258 38.14 25.21 -27.80
CA LEU A 258 38.06 23.76 -27.94
C LEU A 258 36.67 23.27 -27.52
N THR A 259 35.97 22.62 -28.44
CA THR A 259 34.63 22.08 -28.23
C THR A 259 34.69 20.57 -28.09
N TYR A 260 33.92 20.06 -27.14
CA TYR A 260 33.71 18.65 -26.88
C TYR A 260 32.24 18.34 -27.15
N ASP A 261 32.00 17.42 -28.07
CA ASP A 261 30.65 16.93 -28.34
C ASP A 261 30.26 15.91 -27.26
N PHE A 262 29.00 15.95 -26.82
CA PHE A 262 28.45 14.91 -25.96
C PHE A 262 28.16 13.66 -26.79
N SER A 263 28.38 12.48 -26.21
CA SER A 263 28.11 11.21 -26.88
C SER A 263 26.60 10.96 -26.98
N SER A 264 26.18 10.08 -27.89
CA SER A 264 24.75 9.77 -28.09
C SER A 264 24.10 9.04 -26.91
N ASP A 265 24.90 8.52 -25.98
CA ASP A 265 24.49 7.89 -24.72
C ASP A 265 24.72 8.78 -23.49
N ALA A 266 25.04 10.06 -23.69
CA ALA A 266 25.23 11.03 -22.61
C ALA A 266 23.93 11.29 -21.83
N PHE A 267 24.03 11.33 -20.50
CA PHE A 267 22.89 11.55 -19.62
C PHE A 267 23.26 12.25 -18.31
N LEU A 268 22.24 12.85 -17.70
CA LEU A 268 22.25 13.27 -16.30
C LEU A 268 21.18 12.47 -15.55
N LYS A 269 21.54 11.87 -14.42
CA LYS A 269 20.58 11.33 -13.45
C LYS A 269 20.43 12.36 -12.35
N VAL A 270 19.25 12.95 -12.25
CA VAL A 270 18.93 13.98 -11.26
C VAL A 270 17.88 13.48 -10.30
N GLN A 271 17.86 14.04 -9.09
CA GLN A 271 16.84 13.81 -8.09
C GLN A 271 16.16 15.12 -7.75
N VAL A 272 14.84 15.10 -7.72
CA VAL A 272 13.99 16.22 -7.33
C VAL A 272 12.98 15.77 -6.28
N ARG A 273 12.33 16.75 -5.65
CA ARG A 273 11.13 16.52 -4.83
C ARG A 273 9.93 17.18 -5.49
N LEU A 274 8.74 16.70 -5.14
CA LEU A 274 7.48 17.23 -5.61
C LEU A 274 6.74 17.92 -4.45
N GLU A 275 5.83 18.82 -4.77
CA GLU A 275 4.96 19.49 -3.81
C GLU A 275 3.59 19.75 -4.43
N TYR A 276 2.56 19.78 -3.59
CA TYR A 276 1.21 20.16 -4.01
C TYR A 276 1.05 21.67 -3.95
N PHE A 277 0.77 22.27 -5.10
CA PHE A 277 0.48 23.70 -5.22
C PHE A 277 -1.03 23.90 -5.35
N ASN A 278 -1.58 24.94 -4.70
CA ASN A 278 -2.96 25.33 -4.96
C ASN A 278 -3.09 25.76 -6.42
N SER A 279 -4.09 25.23 -7.11
CA SER A 279 -4.36 25.65 -8.48
C SER A 279 -5.03 27.03 -8.49
N THR A 280 -4.68 27.85 -9.47
CA THR A 280 -5.31 29.15 -9.69
C THR A 280 -6.66 29.05 -10.40
N GLU A 281 -6.90 27.94 -11.10
CA GLU A 281 -8.12 27.67 -11.86
C GLU A 281 -8.54 26.20 -11.67
N LYS A 282 -9.83 25.93 -11.60
CA LYS A 282 -10.32 24.55 -11.55
C LYS A 282 -10.35 23.98 -12.96
N THR A 283 -9.52 22.98 -13.22
CA THR A 283 -9.33 22.36 -14.54
C THR A 283 -9.83 20.92 -14.61
N ILE A 284 -10.09 20.29 -13.47
CA ILE A 284 -10.68 18.95 -13.40
C ILE A 284 -12.07 19.00 -12.77
N GLU A 285 -12.94 18.11 -13.24
CA GLU A 285 -14.28 17.92 -12.71
C GLU A 285 -14.42 16.49 -12.16
N ASP A 286 -15.02 16.36 -10.97
CA ASP A 286 -15.42 15.08 -10.42
C ASP A 286 -16.88 14.80 -10.84
N PRO A 287 -17.15 13.79 -11.69
CA PRO A 287 -18.51 13.44 -12.07
C PRO A 287 -19.33 12.91 -10.89
N THR A 288 -18.70 12.50 -9.80
CA THR A 288 -19.32 11.98 -8.58
C THR A 288 -19.41 13.00 -7.44
N GLY A 289 -18.88 14.22 -7.64
CA GLY A 289 -18.84 15.29 -6.66
C GLY A 289 -19.63 16.54 -7.08
N LEU A 290 -19.90 17.44 -6.14
CA LEU A 290 -20.55 18.73 -6.39
C LEU A 290 -19.61 19.75 -7.02
N ASN A 291 -18.35 19.40 -7.25
CA ASN A 291 -17.33 20.24 -7.84
C ASN A 291 -17.06 21.53 -7.04
N ASP A 292 -17.21 21.46 -5.72
CA ASP A 292 -16.93 22.54 -4.76
C ASP A 292 -15.59 22.40 -4.02
N GLY A 293 -14.85 21.31 -4.26
CA GLY A 293 -13.52 21.07 -3.67
C GLY A 293 -12.42 22.00 -4.20
N ASN A 294 -11.36 22.16 -3.40
CA ASN A 294 -10.16 22.95 -3.71
C ASN A 294 -9.18 22.11 -4.56
N GLN A 295 -8.85 22.59 -5.76
CA GLN A 295 -7.91 21.90 -6.63
C GLN A 295 -6.46 22.14 -6.21
N VAL A 296 -5.68 21.07 -6.10
CA VAL A 296 -4.22 21.13 -5.93
C VAL A 296 -3.51 20.27 -6.98
N GLU A 297 -2.28 20.67 -7.31
CA GLU A 297 -1.48 20.10 -8.40
C GLU A 297 -0.12 19.64 -7.89
N LEU A 298 0.24 18.39 -8.15
CA LEU A 298 1.55 17.85 -7.81
C LEU A 298 2.56 18.25 -8.89
N ARG A 299 3.53 19.09 -8.55
CA ARG A 299 4.58 19.58 -9.46
C ARG A 299 5.96 19.48 -8.81
N VAL A 300 7.02 19.66 -9.59
CA VAL A 300 8.38 19.74 -9.04
C VAL A 300 8.51 20.92 -8.07
N LYS A 301 9.15 20.68 -6.94
CA LYS A 301 9.51 21.70 -5.97
C LYS A 301 10.70 22.51 -6.48
N THR A 302 10.57 23.84 -6.49
CA THR A 302 11.53 24.76 -7.13
C THR A 302 12.43 25.51 -6.15
N ASP A 303 12.10 25.52 -4.86
CA ASP A 303 12.87 26.17 -3.81
C ASP A 303 13.67 25.17 -2.97
N ARG A 304 14.58 25.72 -2.15
CA ARG A 304 15.34 24.91 -1.20
C ARG A 304 14.43 24.38 -0.10
N ASP A 305 14.70 23.16 0.34
CA ASP A 305 13.94 22.59 1.46
C ASP A 305 14.32 23.22 2.82
N GLN A 306 13.61 22.81 3.87
CA GLN A 306 13.86 23.27 5.24
C GLN A 306 15.29 22.96 5.74
N ASN A 307 15.93 21.96 5.15
CA ASN A 307 17.31 21.54 5.43
C ASN A 307 18.33 22.16 4.46
N GLN A 308 17.91 23.18 3.70
CA GLN A 308 18.69 23.93 2.70
C GLN A 308 19.15 23.10 1.51
N ASN A 309 18.62 21.88 1.31
CA ASN A 309 18.95 21.05 0.15
C ASN A 309 18.46 21.76 -1.14
N PRO A 310 19.23 21.69 -2.23
CA PRO A 310 18.84 22.29 -3.52
C PRO A 310 17.59 21.59 -4.09
N PRO A 311 16.79 22.28 -4.94
CA PRO A 311 15.65 21.66 -5.61
C PRO A 311 16.06 20.52 -6.55
N VAL A 312 17.27 20.60 -7.14
CA VAL A 312 17.84 19.54 -7.99
C VAL A 312 19.17 19.05 -7.42
N VAL A 313 19.25 17.76 -7.17
CA VAL A 313 20.48 17.03 -6.79
C VAL A 313 20.94 16.22 -7.99
N LEU A 314 22.20 16.36 -8.42
CA LEU A 314 22.77 15.50 -9.45
C LEU A 314 23.28 14.22 -8.79
N VAL A 315 22.73 13.07 -9.18
CA VAL A 315 23.02 11.74 -8.62
C VAL A 315 24.15 11.07 -9.40
N ASP A 316 24.07 11.12 -10.72
CA ASP A 316 25.04 10.51 -11.63
C ASP A 316 25.04 11.25 -12.97
N SER A 317 26.12 11.12 -13.75
CA SER A 317 26.22 11.72 -15.07
C SER A 317 27.27 11.04 -15.93
N TYR A 318 27.00 10.98 -17.23
CA TYR A 318 27.95 10.57 -18.24
C TYR A 318 27.84 11.50 -19.46
N TYR A 319 28.98 11.91 -20.02
CA TYR A 319 29.05 12.97 -21.04
C TYR A 319 29.64 12.49 -22.37
N SER A 320 30.86 11.97 -22.36
CA SER A 320 31.53 11.33 -23.50
C SER A 320 32.85 10.71 -23.05
N GLU A 321 33.43 9.81 -23.87
CA GLU A 321 34.79 9.28 -23.64
C GLU A 321 35.87 10.37 -23.72
N ASP A 322 35.62 11.44 -24.49
CA ASP A 322 36.53 12.59 -24.62
C ASP A 322 36.51 13.51 -23.39
N LEU A 323 35.44 13.45 -22.58
CA LEU A 323 35.30 14.16 -21.31
C LEU A 323 35.67 13.28 -20.11
N THR A 324 36.70 12.44 -20.26
CA THR A 324 37.22 11.58 -19.19
C THR A 324 38.13 12.31 -18.20
N SER A 325 38.59 13.53 -18.49
CA SER A 325 39.33 14.35 -17.50
C SER A 325 38.39 14.69 -16.33
N PRO A 326 38.70 14.25 -15.09
CA PRO A 326 37.93 14.64 -13.91
C PRO A 326 37.71 16.15 -13.76
N LEU A 327 38.69 16.98 -14.16
CA LEU A 327 38.52 18.43 -14.19
C LEU A 327 37.42 18.86 -15.17
N LEU A 328 37.51 18.46 -16.44
CA LEU A 328 36.50 18.85 -17.45
C LEU A 328 35.12 18.30 -17.09
N ASN A 329 35.05 17.06 -16.61
CA ASN A 329 33.84 16.44 -16.10
C ASN A 329 33.24 17.26 -14.94
N SER A 330 34.06 17.65 -13.95
CA SER A 330 33.61 18.47 -12.82
C SER A 330 33.08 19.84 -13.27
N ILE A 331 33.67 20.45 -14.30
CA ILE A 331 33.20 21.71 -14.86
C ILE A 331 31.84 21.53 -15.54
N ALA A 332 31.70 20.54 -16.43
CA ALA A 332 30.42 20.23 -17.08
C ALA A 332 29.32 19.94 -16.06
N THR A 333 29.63 19.10 -15.05
CA THR A 333 28.74 18.83 -13.91
C THR A 333 28.35 20.10 -13.15
N SER A 334 29.30 21.02 -12.92
CA SER A 334 29.03 22.30 -12.26
C SER A 334 28.03 23.13 -13.07
N MET A 335 28.22 23.21 -14.38
CA MET A 335 27.37 23.99 -15.29
C MET A 335 25.96 23.42 -15.36
N PHE A 336 25.80 22.09 -15.41
CA PHE A 336 24.49 21.45 -15.36
C PHE A 336 23.79 21.61 -14.02
N LYS A 337 24.51 21.45 -12.89
CA LYS A 337 23.93 21.70 -11.56
C LYS A 337 23.39 23.12 -11.45
N GLU A 338 24.16 24.11 -11.91
CA GLU A 338 23.73 25.51 -11.93
C GLU A 338 22.50 25.71 -12.82
N TRP A 339 22.60 25.29 -14.07
CA TRP A 339 21.52 25.47 -15.04
C TRP A 339 20.22 24.81 -14.56
N LEU A 340 20.28 23.56 -14.08
CA LEU A 340 19.12 22.85 -13.57
C LEU A 340 18.49 23.58 -12.38
N ASN A 341 19.29 24.03 -11.41
CA ASN A 341 18.75 24.74 -10.25
C ASN A 341 18.16 26.11 -10.59
N GLU A 342 18.63 26.76 -11.66
CA GLU A 342 18.11 28.04 -12.14
C GLU A 342 16.90 27.90 -13.09
N ASN A 343 16.67 26.71 -13.65
CA ASN A 343 15.67 26.49 -14.70
C ASN A 343 14.67 25.35 -14.36
N ILE A 344 14.72 24.77 -13.16
CA ILE A 344 13.83 23.66 -12.77
C ILE A 344 12.35 24.07 -12.77
N ASP A 345 12.07 25.36 -12.58
CA ASP A 345 10.73 25.95 -12.68
C ASP A 345 10.12 25.83 -14.10
N LYS A 346 10.97 25.69 -15.13
CA LYS A 346 10.53 25.42 -16.51
C LYS A 346 10.08 23.99 -16.74
N PHE A 347 10.29 23.07 -15.79
CA PHE A 347 9.69 21.75 -15.83
C PHE A 347 8.26 21.83 -15.28
N GLU A 348 7.33 22.24 -16.15
CA GLU A 348 5.94 22.55 -15.80
C GLU A 348 5.03 21.31 -15.75
N ASN A 349 5.60 20.10 -15.78
CA ASN A 349 4.83 18.88 -15.75
C ASN A 349 4.06 18.73 -14.43
N ILE A 350 2.74 18.50 -14.56
CA ILE A 350 1.87 18.12 -13.44
C ILE A 350 1.83 16.60 -13.39
N PHE A 351 2.08 16.02 -12.21
CA PHE A 351 2.12 14.58 -12.00
C PHE A 351 0.78 14.00 -11.52
N SER A 352 -0.08 14.83 -10.91
CA SER A 352 -1.42 14.44 -10.45
C SER A 352 -2.22 15.69 -10.05
N TYR A 353 -3.54 15.58 -10.10
CA TYR A 353 -4.50 16.55 -9.60
C TYR A 353 -5.32 15.95 -8.44
N PHE A 354 -5.63 16.77 -7.44
CA PHE A 354 -6.59 16.44 -6.38
C PHE A 354 -7.68 17.52 -6.30
N LEU A 355 -8.92 17.10 -6.05
CA LEU A 355 -9.99 17.95 -5.53
C LEU A 355 -10.17 17.67 -4.03
N LEU A 356 -9.57 18.51 -3.20
CA LEU A 356 -9.60 18.36 -1.74
C LEU A 356 -10.88 18.93 -1.14
N GLN A 357 -11.38 18.28 -0.10
CA GLN A 357 -12.57 18.72 0.65
C GLN A 357 -13.81 18.85 -0.25
N GLU A 358 -13.89 18.04 -1.30
CA GLU A 358 -15.05 18.00 -2.18
C GLU A 358 -16.25 17.33 -1.51
N THR A 359 -17.43 17.90 -1.74
CA THR A 359 -18.70 17.29 -1.33
C THR A 359 -19.11 16.25 -2.37
N ALA A 360 -19.35 15.00 -1.93
CA ALA A 360 -19.88 13.95 -2.80
C ALA A 360 -21.33 14.24 -3.21
N LYS A 361 -21.72 13.86 -4.44
CA LYS A 361 -23.13 13.91 -4.88
C LYS A 361 -24.01 12.98 -4.06
N ASN A 362 -23.46 11.82 -3.70
CA ASN A 362 -24.05 10.89 -2.75
C ASN A 362 -23.26 10.95 -1.45
N GLU A 363 -23.90 11.38 -0.36
CA GLU A 363 -23.30 11.51 0.97
C GLU A 363 -22.71 10.19 1.48
N ASP A 364 -23.27 9.05 1.07
CA ASP A 364 -22.76 7.74 1.48
C ASP A 364 -21.37 7.41 0.91
N PHE A 365 -20.89 8.17 -0.08
CA PHE A 365 -19.53 8.10 -0.62
C PHE A 365 -18.64 9.27 -0.18
N GLN A 366 -19.10 10.13 0.73
CA GLN A 366 -18.30 11.25 1.23
C GLN A 366 -16.97 10.79 1.84
N TRP A 367 -16.95 9.60 2.44
CA TRP A 367 -15.75 9.01 3.02
C TRP A 367 -14.67 8.63 1.99
N LEU A 368 -14.96 8.65 0.69
CA LEU A 368 -13.95 8.45 -0.35
C LEU A 368 -13.29 9.76 -0.80
N LYS A 369 -13.83 10.92 -0.37
CA LYS A 369 -13.34 12.23 -0.81
C LYS A 369 -12.09 12.63 0.00
N PRO A 370 -10.98 12.96 -0.68
CA PRO A 370 -9.71 13.25 0.00
C PRO A 370 -9.80 14.57 0.75
N THR A 371 -9.28 14.55 1.98
CA THR A 371 -9.15 15.74 2.83
C THR A 371 -7.71 16.26 2.89
N THR A 372 -6.76 15.43 2.46
CA THR A 372 -5.34 15.73 2.34
C THR A 372 -4.80 15.15 1.03
N ALA A 373 -3.66 15.67 0.55
CA ALA A 373 -2.94 15.14 -0.60
C ALA A 373 -1.50 14.85 -0.23
N TYR A 374 -0.99 13.70 -0.67
CA TYR A 374 0.39 13.28 -0.47
C TYR A 374 0.88 12.42 -1.64
N TYR A 375 2.18 12.21 -1.74
CA TYR A 375 2.78 11.42 -2.83
C TYR A 375 3.98 10.62 -2.35
N GLY A 376 4.38 9.62 -3.13
CA GLY A 376 5.59 8.87 -2.89
C GLY A 376 5.93 7.97 -4.06
N VAL A 377 7.16 7.49 -4.10
CA VAL A 377 7.61 6.54 -5.10
C VAL A 377 8.27 5.32 -4.47
N ALA A 378 8.20 4.17 -5.13
CA ALA A 378 8.94 2.98 -4.76
C ALA A 378 9.59 2.36 -6.01
N SER A 379 10.91 2.26 -5.97
CA SER A 379 11.71 1.73 -7.05
C SER A 379 11.80 0.20 -6.99
N VAL A 380 11.68 -0.45 -8.15
CA VAL A 380 11.86 -1.90 -8.30
C VAL A 380 13.00 -2.16 -9.29
N GLU A 381 13.89 -3.07 -8.91
CA GLU A 381 14.93 -3.58 -9.80
C GLU A 381 14.64 -5.04 -10.15
N ASP A 382 15.02 -5.45 -11.36
CA ASP A 382 14.94 -6.85 -11.79
C ASP A 382 16.02 -7.73 -11.14
N GLU A 383 16.02 -9.03 -11.45
CA GLU A 383 17.00 -10.00 -10.94
C GLU A 383 18.46 -9.64 -11.31
N ASN A 384 18.66 -8.83 -12.35
CA ASN A 384 19.97 -8.35 -12.81
C ASN A 384 20.32 -6.97 -12.25
N LYS A 385 19.56 -6.47 -11.26
CA LYS A 385 19.71 -5.14 -10.65
C LYS A 385 19.50 -3.98 -11.65
N LYS A 386 18.75 -4.20 -12.73
CA LYS A 386 18.35 -3.16 -13.69
C LYS A 386 16.99 -2.55 -13.32
N PRO A 387 16.71 -1.30 -13.71
CA PRO A 387 15.41 -0.68 -13.47
C PRO A 387 14.25 -1.49 -14.06
N ASP A 388 13.22 -1.80 -13.26
CA ASP A 388 11.93 -2.36 -13.70
C ASP A 388 10.86 -1.26 -13.57
N LEU A 389 10.66 -0.50 -14.64
CA LEU A 389 9.78 0.69 -14.63
C LEU A 389 8.29 0.33 -14.61
N ASP A 390 7.92 -0.87 -15.06
CA ASP A 390 6.53 -1.34 -15.05
C ASP A 390 6.08 -1.75 -13.64
N LYS A 391 7.01 -2.25 -12.82
CA LYS A 391 6.75 -2.58 -11.41
C LYS A 391 7.09 -1.47 -10.43
N SER A 392 7.91 -0.50 -10.83
CA SER A 392 8.18 0.70 -10.02
C SER A 392 6.92 1.54 -9.89
N VAL A 393 6.62 1.97 -8.67
CA VAL A 393 5.32 2.54 -8.30
C VAL A 393 5.45 4.03 -8.07
N PHE A 394 4.65 4.82 -8.78
CA PHE A 394 4.35 6.22 -8.44
C PHE A 394 2.98 6.26 -7.77
N SER A 395 2.91 6.79 -6.55
CA SER A 395 1.69 6.79 -5.74
C SER A 395 1.32 8.20 -5.32
N VAL A 396 0.02 8.48 -5.39
CA VAL A 396 -0.61 9.57 -4.66
C VAL A 396 -1.52 9.01 -3.58
N MET A 397 -1.51 9.61 -2.40
CA MET A 397 -2.15 9.07 -1.20
C MET A 397 -2.97 10.16 -0.51
N SER A 398 -3.98 9.74 0.25
CA SER A 398 -4.79 10.68 1.01
C SER A 398 -5.31 10.11 2.32
N MET A 399 -5.59 11.02 3.24
CA MET A 399 -6.54 10.79 4.33
C MET A 399 -7.93 11.26 3.89
N VAL A 400 -8.95 10.57 4.37
CA VAL A 400 -10.36 10.91 4.15
C VAL A 400 -11.01 11.31 5.48
N GLU A 401 -12.23 11.85 5.45
CA GLU A 401 -13.01 12.18 6.66
C GLU A 401 -12.28 13.06 7.70
N ASN A 402 -11.29 13.83 7.26
CA ASN A 402 -10.40 14.65 8.12
C ASN A 402 -9.61 13.81 9.13
N HIS A 403 -9.36 12.53 8.84
CA HIS A 403 -8.43 11.73 9.60
C HIS A 403 -7.04 12.37 9.60
N VAL A 404 -6.38 12.29 10.74
CA VAL A 404 -5.05 12.88 10.94
C VAL A 404 -4.00 11.78 10.93
N ASN A 405 -3.18 11.76 9.88
CA ASN A 405 -1.94 10.99 9.91
C ASN A 405 -0.91 11.75 10.77
N LYS A 406 -0.66 11.26 11.99
CA LYS A 406 0.29 11.89 12.93
C LYS A 406 1.75 11.81 12.48
N PHE A 407 2.06 10.85 11.62
CA PHE A 407 3.41 10.56 11.15
C PHE A 407 3.35 10.28 9.65
N PRO A 408 3.05 11.31 8.81
CA PRO A 408 2.94 11.11 7.37
C PRO A 408 4.28 10.62 6.82
N GLN A 409 4.24 9.49 6.12
CA GLN A 409 5.40 8.88 5.49
C GLN A 409 5.19 8.86 3.97
N HIS A 410 6.25 9.13 3.21
CA HIS A 410 6.23 8.98 1.76
C HIS A 410 6.44 7.51 1.31
N THR A 411 6.51 6.57 2.26
CA THR A 411 6.75 5.15 1.96
C THR A 411 5.61 4.58 1.12
N VAL A 412 5.98 3.95 0.00
CA VAL A 412 5.06 3.25 -0.89
C VAL A 412 5.43 1.78 -0.92
N ASP A 413 4.43 0.91 -0.91
CA ASP A 413 4.63 -0.52 -1.08
C ASP A 413 4.85 -0.87 -2.56
N ALA A 414 6.10 -1.18 -2.90
CA ALA A 414 6.51 -1.51 -4.27
C ALA A 414 5.77 -2.74 -4.86
N ARG A 415 5.09 -3.53 -4.02
CA ARG A 415 4.43 -4.77 -4.43
C ARG A 415 3.01 -4.54 -4.98
N LEU A 416 2.47 -3.33 -4.86
CA LEU A 416 1.07 -3.02 -5.22
C LEU A 416 0.73 -3.40 -6.67
N LEU A 417 1.51 -2.91 -7.65
CA LEU A 417 1.27 -3.20 -9.08
C LEU A 417 1.54 -4.67 -9.42
N HIS A 418 2.55 -5.28 -8.78
CA HIS A 418 2.83 -6.71 -8.95
C HIS A 418 1.68 -7.60 -8.43
N ALA A 419 1.06 -7.24 -7.31
CA ALA A 419 -0.02 -8.01 -6.71
C ALA A 419 -1.28 -8.09 -7.60
N VAL A 420 -1.52 -7.07 -8.43
CA VAL A 420 -2.65 -7.04 -9.38
C VAL A 420 -2.25 -7.32 -10.82
N ASN A 421 -0.95 -7.37 -11.12
CA ASN A 421 -0.41 -7.53 -12.47
C ASN A 421 -1.05 -6.56 -13.49
N ASN A 422 -1.10 -5.28 -13.13
CA ASN A 422 -1.74 -4.20 -13.88
C ASN A 422 -0.88 -2.93 -13.84
N GLU A 423 -1.14 -1.98 -14.73
CA GLU A 423 -0.38 -0.71 -14.83
C GLU A 423 -0.83 0.36 -13.83
N SER A 424 -2.00 0.16 -13.20
CA SER A 424 -2.57 1.06 -12.21
C SER A 424 -3.36 0.28 -11.15
N ALA A 425 -3.42 0.84 -9.94
CA ALA A 425 -4.21 0.26 -8.85
C ALA A 425 -4.68 1.32 -7.86
N PHE A 426 -5.81 1.05 -7.20
CA PHE A 426 -6.33 1.86 -6.10
C PHE A 426 -6.48 0.99 -4.86
N GLY A 427 -5.92 1.44 -3.75
CA GLY A 427 -5.96 0.77 -2.45
C GLY A 427 -6.79 1.54 -1.42
N ILE A 428 -7.50 0.81 -0.56
CA ILE A 428 -8.20 1.31 0.62
C ILE A 428 -7.66 0.57 1.86
N ASP A 429 -7.35 1.32 2.91
CA ASP A 429 -6.89 0.76 4.17
C ASP A 429 -7.93 -0.22 4.77
N MET A 430 -7.45 -1.33 5.32
CA MET A 430 -8.33 -2.42 5.73
C MET A 430 -9.26 -2.06 6.91
N PRO A 431 -8.81 -1.34 7.96
CA PRO A 431 -9.69 -0.74 8.96
C PRO A 431 -10.82 0.09 8.37
N LEU A 432 -10.53 0.96 7.39
CA LEU A 432 -11.53 1.77 6.72
C LEU A 432 -12.51 0.91 5.92
N PHE A 433 -12.01 -0.12 5.22
CA PHE A 433 -12.86 -1.11 4.55
C PHE A 433 -13.80 -1.84 5.53
N VAL A 434 -13.29 -2.27 6.69
CA VAL A 434 -14.12 -2.92 7.73
C VAL A 434 -15.21 -1.98 8.22
N GLU A 435 -14.86 -0.73 8.50
CA GLU A 435 -15.82 0.28 8.95
C GLU A 435 -16.91 0.55 7.90
N LYS A 436 -16.54 0.75 6.64
CA LYS A 436 -17.49 1.21 5.62
C LYS A 436 -18.27 0.08 4.94
N TRP A 437 -17.76 -1.16 4.98
CA TRP A 437 -18.37 -2.30 4.30
C TRP A 437 -18.77 -3.43 5.25
N VAL A 438 -17.88 -3.85 6.15
CA VAL A 438 -18.14 -5.02 7.01
C VAL A 438 -19.11 -4.67 8.15
N GLU A 439 -19.10 -3.44 8.66
CA GLU A 439 -20.13 -2.99 9.61
C GLU A 439 -21.54 -3.03 8.98
N ASN A 440 -21.67 -2.71 7.69
CA ASN A 440 -22.97 -2.83 6.98
C ASN A 440 -23.44 -4.29 6.92
N ALA A 441 -22.52 -5.24 6.76
CA ALA A 441 -22.82 -6.67 6.85
C ALA A 441 -23.29 -7.08 8.26
N LEU A 442 -22.65 -6.56 9.32
CA LEU A 442 -23.08 -6.78 10.70
C LEU A 442 -24.51 -6.27 10.94
N VAL A 443 -24.80 -5.05 10.48
CA VAL A 443 -26.12 -4.46 10.68
C VAL A 443 -27.18 -5.19 9.85
N ALA A 444 -26.86 -5.64 8.64
CA ALA A 444 -27.71 -6.52 7.82
C ALA A 444 -28.07 -7.84 8.52
N MET A 445 -27.17 -8.42 9.33
CA MET A 445 -27.42 -9.66 10.05
C MET A 445 -28.52 -9.53 11.13
N GLN A 446 -28.73 -8.34 11.70
CA GLN A 446 -29.73 -8.06 12.73
C GLN A 446 -29.63 -8.99 13.96
N ILE A 447 -28.41 -9.24 14.43
CA ILE A 447 -28.12 -10.10 15.59
C ILE A 447 -27.91 -9.31 16.90
N GLY A 448 -27.81 -7.99 16.81
CA GLY A 448 -27.65 -7.04 17.91
C GLY A 448 -27.67 -5.61 17.37
N THR A 449 -27.77 -4.62 18.25
CA THR A 449 -27.62 -3.21 17.85
C THR A 449 -26.13 -2.84 17.73
N PRO A 450 -25.75 -1.84 16.92
CA PRO A 450 -24.34 -1.46 16.73
C PRO A 450 -23.58 -1.19 18.04
N GLU A 451 -24.24 -0.65 19.06
CA GLU A 451 -23.64 -0.30 20.34
C GLU A 451 -23.18 -1.54 21.13
N GLN A 452 -23.78 -2.70 20.88
CA GLN A 452 -23.43 -3.98 21.49
C GLN A 452 -22.15 -4.57 20.93
N PHE A 453 -21.52 -3.93 19.94
CA PHE A 453 -20.30 -4.40 19.30
C PHE A 453 -19.14 -3.40 19.44
N GLU A 454 -17.92 -3.92 19.36
CA GLU A 454 -16.66 -3.17 19.27
C GLU A 454 -15.76 -3.75 18.19
N LYS A 455 -14.87 -2.89 17.67
CA LYS A 455 -13.74 -3.29 16.83
C LYS A 455 -12.54 -3.63 17.70
N THR A 456 -11.73 -4.60 17.29
CA THR A 456 -10.40 -4.85 17.86
C THR A 456 -9.48 -3.62 17.71
N ASP A 457 -8.39 -3.55 18.48
CA ASP A 457 -7.46 -2.40 18.45
C ASP A 457 -6.89 -2.08 17.06
N ASN A 458 -6.74 -3.10 16.21
CA ASN A 458 -6.28 -2.96 14.83
C ASN A 458 -7.42 -2.64 13.84
N GLY A 459 -8.66 -2.51 14.29
CA GLY A 459 -9.83 -2.19 13.47
C GLY A 459 -10.34 -3.31 12.56
N LEU A 460 -9.73 -4.51 12.58
CA LEU A 460 -10.00 -5.54 11.56
C LEU A 460 -11.16 -6.48 11.88
N VAL A 461 -11.52 -6.63 13.16
CA VAL A 461 -12.54 -7.58 13.61
C VAL A 461 -13.54 -6.90 14.53
N ILE A 462 -14.82 -7.11 14.26
CA ILE A 462 -15.93 -6.66 15.10
C ILE A 462 -16.38 -7.81 16.00
N SER A 463 -16.52 -7.56 17.30
CA SER A 463 -16.94 -8.53 18.32
C SER A 463 -18.00 -7.95 19.26
N ASN A 464 -18.79 -8.81 19.89
CA ASN A 464 -19.84 -8.40 20.82
C ASN A 464 -19.28 -8.08 22.22
N LYS A 465 -19.67 -6.95 22.79
CA LYS A 465 -19.28 -6.47 24.14
C LYS A 465 -20.02 -7.14 25.28
N GLU A 466 -21.14 -7.78 24.97
CA GLU A 466 -22.02 -8.39 25.96
C GLU A 466 -22.70 -9.62 25.36
N ARG A 467 -23.33 -10.42 26.22
CA ARG A 467 -24.09 -11.59 25.77
C ARG A 467 -25.24 -11.15 24.86
N ILE A 468 -25.31 -11.74 23.67
CA ILE A 468 -26.40 -11.52 22.71
C ILE A 468 -27.30 -12.76 22.62
N LYS A 469 -28.61 -12.53 22.47
CA LYS A 469 -29.55 -13.58 22.06
C LYS A 469 -29.46 -13.73 20.55
N PHE A 470 -28.82 -14.81 20.09
CA PHE A 470 -28.61 -15.06 18.67
C PHE A 470 -29.94 -15.32 17.93
N ALA A 471 -30.79 -16.16 18.51
CA ALA A 471 -32.13 -16.49 17.99
C ALA A 471 -32.98 -17.22 19.04
N THR A 472 -34.28 -17.34 18.79
CA THR A 472 -35.14 -18.39 19.36
C THR A 472 -35.04 -19.60 18.43
N ILE A 473 -34.48 -20.69 18.95
CA ILE A 473 -34.21 -21.92 18.20
C ILE A 473 -35.28 -22.95 18.55
N GLU A 474 -35.96 -23.49 17.53
CA GLU A 474 -36.78 -24.71 17.67
C GLU A 474 -35.83 -25.89 17.87
N ASN A 475 -35.89 -26.52 19.03
CA ASN A 475 -35.01 -27.63 19.39
C ASN A 475 -35.57 -28.99 18.93
N ASP A 476 -34.79 -30.07 19.09
CA ASP A 476 -35.18 -31.41 18.60
C ASP A 476 -36.32 -32.06 19.43
N SER A 477 -36.78 -31.38 20.49
CA SER A 477 -38.01 -31.73 21.22
C SER A 477 -39.24 -30.95 20.74
N GLY A 478 -39.09 -30.06 19.76
CA GLY A 478 -40.14 -29.16 19.26
C GLY A 478 -40.44 -27.97 20.18
N ASN A 479 -39.51 -27.63 21.08
CA ASN A 479 -39.64 -26.49 21.98
C ASN A 479 -38.85 -25.28 21.44
N ASP A 480 -39.43 -24.10 21.58
CA ASP A 480 -38.78 -22.84 21.27
C ASP A 480 -37.89 -22.41 22.45
N VAL A 481 -36.57 -22.42 22.27
CA VAL A 481 -35.60 -22.08 23.31
C VAL A 481 -34.66 -20.97 22.87
N PRO A 482 -34.18 -20.11 23.76
CA PRO A 482 -33.22 -19.08 23.38
C PRO A 482 -31.82 -19.67 23.15
N GLY A 483 -31.18 -19.27 22.07
CA GLY A 483 -29.76 -19.47 21.81
C GLY A 483 -28.94 -18.21 22.09
N TYR A 484 -27.79 -18.38 22.72
CA TYR A 484 -26.95 -17.27 23.17
C TYR A 484 -25.51 -17.39 22.68
N VAL A 485 -24.87 -16.23 22.52
CA VAL A 485 -23.43 -16.07 22.33
C VAL A 485 -22.94 -15.12 23.42
N ASP A 486 -21.98 -15.58 24.23
CA ASP A 486 -21.43 -14.79 25.34
C ASP A 486 -20.50 -13.67 24.83
N GLU A 487 -20.14 -12.72 25.69
CA GLU A 487 -19.23 -11.61 25.39
C GLU A 487 -17.93 -12.08 24.73
N GLY A 488 -17.52 -11.38 23.66
CA GLY A 488 -16.29 -11.64 22.91
C GLY A 488 -16.30 -12.90 22.06
N LYS A 489 -17.45 -13.57 21.93
CA LYS A 489 -17.58 -14.88 21.27
C LYS A 489 -18.24 -14.84 19.90
N PHE A 490 -18.80 -13.71 19.49
CA PHE A 490 -19.15 -13.42 18.10
C PHE A 490 -18.02 -12.63 17.44
N ARG A 491 -17.69 -12.94 16.19
CA ARG A 491 -16.71 -12.20 15.38
C ARG A 491 -17.15 -12.09 13.92
N LEU A 492 -17.06 -10.88 13.37
CA LEU A 492 -17.15 -10.59 11.95
C LEU A 492 -16.04 -9.64 11.55
N GLY A 493 -15.22 -9.98 10.56
CA GLY A 493 -14.09 -9.13 10.19
C GLY A 493 -13.18 -9.73 9.15
N ILE A 494 -12.00 -9.13 8.97
CA ILE A 494 -10.98 -9.62 8.05
C ILE A 494 -9.91 -10.39 8.82
N ILE A 495 -9.74 -11.68 8.50
CA ILE A 495 -8.72 -12.56 9.07
C ILE A 495 -8.02 -13.26 7.91
N ASN A 496 -6.68 -13.15 7.84
CA ASN A 496 -5.87 -13.71 6.76
C ASN A 496 -6.38 -13.35 5.37
N ASN A 497 -6.71 -12.07 5.15
CA ASN A 497 -7.23 -11.55 3.87
C ASN A 497 -8.58 -12.14 3.42
N GLN A 498 -9.38 -12.63 4.36
CA GLN A 498 -10.73 -13.14 4.09
C GLN A 498 -11.74 -12.49 5.01
N LEU A 499 -12.95 -12.29 4.52
CA LEU A 499 -14.08 -11.97 5.39
C LEU A 499 -14.46 -13.24 6.16
N VAL A 500 -14.43 -13.18 7.49
CA VAL A 500 -14.70 -14.32 8.36
C VAL A 500 -15.86 -14.01 9.29
N LEU A 501 -16.84 -14.90 9.30
CA LEU A 501 -17.90 -14.98 10.29
C LEU A 501 -17.58 -16.14 11.24
N GLU A 502 -17.41 -15.83 12.52
CA GLU A 502 -17.07 -16.80 13.56
C GLU A 502 -17.97 -16.62 14.79
N MET A 503 -18.41 -17.74 15.35
CA MET A 503 -19.09 -17.83 16.63
C MET A 503 -18.42 -18.92 17.45
N GLU A 504 -17.93 -18.57 18.62
CA GLU A 504 -17.39 -19.49 19.61
C GLU A 504 -18.45 -19.78 20.67
N ASP A 505 -18.57 -21.03 21.10
CA ASP A 505 -19.44 -21.44 22.21
C ASP A 505 -20.89 -20.92 22.13
N LEU A 506 -21.50 -20.93 20.95
CA LEU A 506 -22.93 -20.66 20.80
C LEU A 506 -23.71 -21.81 21.44
N TYR A 507 -24.60 -21.53 22.40
CA TYR A 507 -25.28 -22.59 23.16
C TYR A 507 -26.80 -22.41 23.25
N TRP A 508 -27.50 -23.54 23.31
CA TRP A 508 -28.93 -23.64 23.59
C TRP A 508 -29.29 -25.05 24.09
N GLU A 509 -30.51 -25.21 24.63
CA GLU A 509 -31.04 -26.52 25.00
C GLU A 509 -31.49 -27.28 23.75
N GLN A 510 -30.74 -28.30 23.34
CA GLN A 510 -30.98 -29.02 22.09
C GLN A 510 -32.10 -30.06 22.19
N ALA A 511 -32.27 -30.71 23.33
CA ALA A 511 -33.41 -31.57 23.63
C ALA A 511 -33.40 -32.01 25.10
N ARG A 512 -34.55 -32.08 25.76
CA ARG A 512 -34.71 -32.75 27.08
C ARG A 512 -33.66 -32.33 28.13
N GLY A 513 -33.33 -31.04 28.21
CA GLY A 513 -32.31 -30.49 29.12
C GLY A 513 -30.85 -30.68 28.68
N ILE A 514 -30.59 -31.28 27.51
CA ILE A 514 -29.25 -31.42 26.95
C ILE A 514 -28.80 -30.07 26.39
N MET A 515 -27.72 -29.52 26.96
CA MET A 515 -27.09 -28.31 26.48
C MET A 515 -26.05 -28.64 25.40
N GLY A 516 -26.27 -28.11 24.20
CA GLY A 516 -25.30 -28.19 23.11
C GLY A 516 -24.53 -26.89 22.98
N HIS A 517 -23.25 -27.01 22.63
CA HIS A 517 -22.35 -25.88 22.41
C HIS A 517 -21.75 -25.98 21.00
N VAL A 518 -21.71 -24.89 20.26
CA VAL A 518 -21.32 -24.87 18.85
C VAL A 518 -20.27 -23.80 18.62
N ASN A 519 -19.11 -24.20 18.10
CA ASN A 519 -18.20 -23.29 17.42
C ASN A 519 -18.50 -23.37 15.92
N TYR A 520 -18.65 -22.23 15.26
CA TYR A 520 -18.93 -22.13 13.83
C TYR A 520 -17.99 -21.11 13.20
N LYS A 521 -17.43 -21.45 12.03
CA LYS A 521 -16.61 -20.53 11.24
C LYS A 521 -16.84 -20.71 9.75
N GLN A 522 -17.02 -19.59 9.05
CA GLN A 522 -17.14 -19.49 7.61
C GLN A 522 -16.25 -18.36 7.09
N SER A 523 -15.48 -18.65 6.03
CA SER A 523 -14.68 -17.66 5.31
C SER A 523 -15.28 -17.35 3.94
N PHE A 524 -15.17 -16.10 3.52
CA PHE A 524 -15.56 -15.58 2.22
C PHE A 524 -14.40 -14.82 1.57
N ASP A 525 -14.20 -15.03 0.28
CA ASP A 525 -13.36 -14.18 -0.56
C ASP A 525 -14.22 -13.10 -1.19
N ILE A 526 -13.72 -11.88 -1.25
CA ILE A 526 -14.36 -10.77 -1.97
C ILE A 526 -13.77 -10.74 -3.37
N THR A 527 -14.63 -10.91 -4.38
CA THR A 527 -14.19 -11.05 -5.77
C THR A 527 -15.07 -10.25 -6.73
N LEU A 528 -14.52 -9.97 -7.91
CA LEU A 528 -15.29 -9.47 -9.05
C LEU A 528 -15.67 -10.63 -9.97
N LYS A 529 -16.95 -10.68 -10.36
CA LYS A 529 -17.45 -11.58 -11.40
C LYS A 529 -17.85 -10.81 -12.64
N SER A 530 -17.55 -11.41 -13.79
CA SER A 530 -17.99 -10.97 -15.12
C SER A 530 -18.35 -12.21 -15.94
N GLY A 531 -19.31 -12.08 -16.86
CA GLY A 531 -19.72 -13.19 -17.71
C GLY A 531 -21.15 -13.05 -18.24
N VAL A 532 -21.78 -14.19 -18.51
CA VAL A 532 -23.20 -14.29 -18.86
C VAL A 532 -23.91 -15.00 -17.72
N ASP A 533 -25.01 -14.42 -17.25
CA ASP A 533 -25.77 -14.95 -16.12
C ASP A 533 -26.85 -15.96 -16.56
N GLU A 534 -27.59 -16.55 -15.61
CA GLU A 534 -28.65 -17.54 -15.91
C GLU A 534 -29.82 -16.96 -16.74
N LEU A 535 -29.92 -15.63 -16.86
CA LEU A 535 -30.89 -14.96 -17.73
C LEU A 535 -30.36 -14.78 -19.17
N GLY A 536 -29.14 -15.23 -19.45
CA GLY A 536 -28.47 -15.01 -20.73
C GLY A 536 -27.99 -13.57 -20.93
N LYS A 537 -27.89 -12.78 -19.86
CA LYS A 537 -27.44 -11.38 -19.93
C LYS A 537 -25.99 -11.25 -19.55
N GLU A 538 -25.26 -10.46 -20.33
CA GLU A 538 -23.88 -10.09 -20.01
C GLU A 538 -23.81 -9.15 -18.81
N TYR A 539 -22.81 -9.33 -17.97
CA TYR A 539 -22.49 -8.49 -16.83
C TYR A 539 -20.98 -8.40 -16.64
N SER A 540 -20.50 -7.31 -16.04
CA SER A 540 -19.08 -7.08 -15.79
C SER A 540 -18.84 -6.45 -14.42
N ASN A 541 -17.78 -6.88 -13.76
CA ASN A 541 -17.25 -6.32 -12.52
C ASN A 541 -18.31 -6.20 -11.41
N VAL A 542 -19.12 -7.24 -11.24
CA VAL A 542 -20.05 -7.37 -10.14
C VAL A 542 -19.29 -7.88 -8.92
N LEU A 543 -19.29 -7.10 -7.85
CA LEU A 543 -18.66 -7.50 -6.61
C LEU A 543 -19.55 -8.45 -5.83
N ILE A 544 -18.99 -9.58 -5.40
CA ILE A 544 -19.71 -10.55 -4.56
C ILE A 544 -18.75 -11.28 -3.60
N PRO A 545 -19.12 -11.42 -2.32
CA PRO A 545 -18.49 -12.37 -1.41
C PRO A 545 -18.84 -13.81 -1.80
N ILE A 546 -17.83 -14.64 -2.01
CA ILE A 546 -17.97 -16.06 -2.35
C ILE A 546 -17.40 -16.89 -1.22
N GLU A 547 -18.09 -17.95 -0.82
CA GLU A 547 -17.56 -18.90 0.16
C GLU A 547 -16.26 -19.54 -0.37
N ASN A 548 -15.14 -19.33 0.32
CA ASN A 548 -13.84 -19.91 -0.09
C ASN A 548 -13.72 -21.36 0.38
N THR A 549 -14.15 -21.63 1.62
CA THR A 549 -14.07 -22.96 2.21
C THR A 549 -15.43 -23.45 2.68
N ASP A 550 -15.57 -24.77 2.84
CA ASP A 550 -16.69 -25.31 3.60
C ASP A 550 -16.69 -24.75 5.02
N PRO A 551 -17.87 -24.52 5.63
CA PRO A 551 -17.95 -24.09 7.01
C PRO A 551 -17.33 -25.16 7.91
N THR A 552 -16.65 -24.72 8.95
CA THR A 552 -16.16 -25.60 10.01
C THR A 552 -17.06 -25.46 11.23
N MET A 553 -17.40 -26.59 11.86
CA MET A 553 -18.23 -26.61 13.05
C MET A 553 -17.72 -27.62 14.07
N LEU A 554 -17.70 -27.22 15.34
CA LEU A 554 -17.42 -28.11 16.46
C LEU A 554 -18.61 -28.10 17.41
N MET A 555 -19.32 -29.22 17.51
CA MET A 555 -20.42 -29.38 18.47
C MET A 555 -19.95 -30.15 19.69
N THR A 556 -20.22 -29.62 20.89
CA THR A 556 -19.67 -30.16 22.13
C THR A 556 -20.74 -30.36 23.22
N PHE A 557 -20.68 -31.51 23.88
CA PHE A 557 -21.61 -31.98 24.91
C PHE A 557 -20.86 -32.44 26.16
N THR A 558 -21.55 -32.51 27.30
CA THR A 558 -21.00 -33.15 28.49
C THR A 558 -20.91 -34.66 28.31
N ILE A 559 -19.94 -35.32 28.95
CA ILE A 559 -19.86 -36.79 28.93
C ILE A 559 -21.09 -37.43 29.61
N GLU A 560 -21.68 -36.75 30.60
CA GLU A 560 -22.88 -37.26 31.27
C GLU A 560 -24.08 -37.32 30.32
N ASP A 561 -24.32 -36.24 29.56
CA ASP A 561 -25.37 -36.21 28.55
C ASP A 561 -25.11 -37.20 27.44
N TRP A 562 -23.85 -37.30 26.98
CA TRP A 562 -23.44 -38.29 25.98
C TRP A 562 -23.78 -39.72 26.41
N LYS A 563 -23.40 -40.11 27.63
CA LYS A 563 -23.64 -41.48 28.13
C LYS A 563 -25.12 -41.81 28.27
N LYS A 564 -25.96 -40.84 28.60
CA LYS A 564 -27.41 -41.03 28.76
C LYS A 564 -28.15 -41.00 27.42
N ASN A 565 -27.68 -40.21 26.46
CA ASN A 565 -28.44 -39.82 25.28
C ASN A 565 -27.65 -39.94 23.96
N GLU A 566 -26.64 -40.81 23.88
CA GLU A 566 -25.73 -40.96 22.72
C GLU A 566 -26.46 -40.92 21.37
N ASN A 567 -27.47 -41.79 21.16
CA ASN A 567 -28.17 -41.86 19.88
C ASN A 567 -28.93 -40.58 19.54
N LEU A 568 -29.50 -39.89 20.54
CA LEU A 568 -30.20 -38.62 20.37
C LEU A 568 -29.20 -37.50 20.04
N ILE A 569 -28.06 -37.45 20.71
CA ILE A 569 -27.00 -36.46 20.43
C ILE A 569 -26.46 -36.64 19.02
N ILE A 570 -26.22 -37.88 18.58
CA ILE A 570 -25.80 -38.14 17.21
C ILE A 570 -26.88 -37.68 16.22
N GLU A 571 -28.17 -37.89 16.50
CA GLU A 571 -29.27 -37.39 15.65
C GLU A 571 -29.31 -35.86 15.58
N ILE A 572 -29.18 -35.19 16.73
CA ILE A 572 -29.12 -33.72 16.81
C ILE A 572 -27.98 -33.17 15.97
N VAL A 573 -26.75 -33.67 16.21
CA VAL A 573 -25.56 -33.23 15.46
C VAL A 573 -25.73 -33.53 13.97
N THR A 574 -26.35 -34.66 13.62
CA THR A 574 -26.62 -35.01 12.22
C THR A 574 -27.60 -34.02 11.58
N GLY A 575 -28.71 -33.68 12.25
CA GLY A 575 -29.68 -32.71 11.74
C GLY A 575 -29.06 -31.33 11.52
N VAL A 576 -28.31 -30.83 12.51
CA VAL A 576 -27.61 -29.54 12.43
C VAL A 576 -26.56 -29.53 11.33
N ALA A 577 -25.70 -30.56 11.27
CA ALA A 577 -24.65 -30.67 10.27
C ALA A 577 -25.20 -30.69 8.84
N ILE A 578 -26.21 -31.51 8.58
CA ILE A 578 -26.83 -31.60 7.25
C ILE A 578 -27.52 -30.28 6.90
N GLY A 579 -28.26 -29.68 7.83
CA GLY A 579 -28.93 -28.39 7.60
C GLY A 579 -27.96 -27.29 7.17
N ILE A 580 -26.78 -27.22 7.80
CA ILE A 580 -25.75 -26.21 7.46
C ILE A 580 -25.04 -26.55 6.15
N LEU A 581 -24.69 -27.81 5.92
CA LEU A 581 -23.83 -28.23 4.79
C LEU A 581 -24.59 -28.46 3.48
N VAL A 582 -25.87 -28.81 3.57
CA VAL A 582 -26.71 -29.26 2.45
C VAL A 582 -27.98 -28.41 2.29
N GLY A 583 -28.45 -27.76 3.35
CA GLY A 583 -29.64 -26.91 3.32
C GLY A 583 -30.96 -27.63 3.56
N PHE A 584 -31.03 -28.96 3.65
CA PHE A 584 -32.29 -29.64 4.01
C PHE A 584 -32.01 -30.93 4.75
N ILE A 585 -32.97 -31.40 5.56
CA ILE A 585 -32.84 -32.66 6.31
C ILE A 585 -33.55 -33.79 5.51
N PRO A 586 -32.82 -34.75 4.92
CA PRO A 586 -33.43 -35.90 4.27
C PRO A 586 -34.07 -36.83 5.30
N VAL A 587 -35.06 -37.62 4.87
CA VAL A 587 -35.75 -38.58 5.75
C VAL A 587 -35.40 -40.02 5.36
N GLY A 588 -35.38 -40.94 6.33
CA GLY A 588 -35.25 -42.38 6.08
C GLY A 588 -33.82 -42.87 5.90
N LYS A 589 -33.58 -43.68 4.86
CA LYS A 589 -32.30 -44.40 4.67
C LYS A 589 -31.11 -43.46 4.47
N ILE A 590 -31.32 -42.32 3.82
CA ILE A 590 -30.27 -41.31 3.58
C ILE A 590 -29.82 -40.71 4.92
N PHE A 591 -30.76 -40.27 5.75
CA PHE A 591 -30.46 -39.77 7.10
C PHE A 591 -29.68 -40.78 7.95
N THR A 592 -30.04 -42.07 7.85
CA THR A 592 -29.36 -43.14 8.57
C THR A 592 -27.89 -43.29 8.13
N LYS A 593 -27.61 -43.23 6.82
CA LYS A 593 -26.23 -43.25 6.31
C LYS A 593 -25.42 -42.05 6.81
N LEU A 594 -26.04 -40.86 6.82
CA LEU A 594 -25.40 -39.63 7.29
C LEU A 594 -25.10 -39.67 8.80
N LYS A 595 -26.00 -40.26 9.59
CA LYS A 595 -25.81 -40.53 11.01
C LYS A 595 -24.55 -41.33 11.29
N ASP A 596 -24.25 -42.33 10.45
CA ASP A 596 -23.03 -43.14 10.60
C ASP A 596 -21.74 -42.37 10.27
N VAL A 597 -21.81 -41.40 9.35
CA VAL A 597 -20.68 -40.48 9.09
C VAL A 597 -20.42 -39.61 10.32
N VAL A 598 -21.46 -38.98 10.87
CA VAL A 598 -21.36 -38.11 12.05
C VAL A 598 -20.91 -38.88 13.29
N ARG A 599 -21.42 -40.09 13.51
CA ARG A 599 -21.00 -40.97 14.60
C ARG A 599 -19.48 -41.17 14.61
N LYS A 600 -18.86 -41.31 13.44
CA LYS A 600 -17.40 -41.48 13.31
C LYS A 600 -16.60 -40.21 13.57
N ALA A 601 -17.24 -39.03 13.56
CA ALA A 601 -16.61 -37.75 13.84
C ALA A 601 -16.48 -37.46 15.35
N PHE A 602 -17.24 -38.16 16.20
CA PHE A 602 -17.19 -37.94 17.65
C PHE A 602 -15.87 -38.37 18.28
N ARG A 603 -15.30 -37.49 19.10
CA ARG A 603 -14.08 -37.72 19.89
C ARG A 603 -14.30 -37.19 21.30
N GLN A 604 -13.78 -37.91 22.28
CA GLN A 604 -13.74 -37.44 23.66
C GLN A 604 -12.51 -36.56 23.86
N SER A 605 -12.70 -35.36 24.41
CA SER A 605 -11.62 -34.46 24.83
C SER A 605 -11.89 -33.98 26.24
N GLY A 606 -11.04 -34.37 27.18
CA GLY A 606 -11.24 -34.09 28.61
C GLY A 606 -12.58 -34.64 29.13
N ASN A 607 -13.40 -33.76 29.71
CA ASN A 607 -14.73 -34.07 30.24
C ASN A 607 -15.88 -33.82 29.23
N ARG A 608 -15.56 -33.61 27.96
CA ARG A 608 -16.53 -33.32 26.90
C ARG A 608 -16.44 -34.33 25.76
N MET A 609 -17.58 -34.52 25.11
CA MET A 609 -17.69 -35.26 23.86
C MET A 609 -17.93 -34.25 22.73
N SER A 610 -17.16 -34.31 21.66
CA SER A 610 -17.23 -33.33 20.57
C SER A 610 -17.27 -33.99 19.20
N ALA A 611 -18.04 -33.43 18.27
CA ALA A 611 -18.01 -33.78 16.86
C ALA A 611 -17.46 -32.61 16.05
N GLU A 612 -16.34 -32.83 15.38
CA GLU A 612 -15.77 -31.86 14.44
C GLU A 612 -16.29 -32.16 13.03
N LEU A 613 -16.89 -31.15 12.42
CA LEU A 613 -17.55 -31.21 11.13
C LEU A 613 -16.81 -30.23 10.21
N GLY A 614 -15.79 -30.75 9.55
CA GLY A 614 -15.01 -30.04 8.53
C GLY A 614 -15.26 -30.57 7.12
N SER A 615 -14.37 -30.24 6.19
CA SER A 615 -14.54 -30.53 4.75
C SER A 615 -14.73 -32.02 4.43
N SER A 616 -14.08 -32.93 5.16
CA SER A 616 -14.24 -34.38 4.91
C SER A 616 -15.66 -34.87 5.19
N VAL A 617 -16.29 -34.34 6.23
CA VAL A 617 -17.69 -34.63 6.56
C VAL A 617 -18.60 -33.94 5.55
N ALA A 618 -18.31 -32.68 5.18
CA ALA A 618 -19.06 -31.93 4.16
C ALA A 618 -19.12 -32.66 2.81
N ILE A 619 -17.99 -33.16 2.31
CA ILE A 619 -17.90 -33.91 1.07
C ILE A 619 -18.77 -35.17 1.15
N ALA A 620 -18.60 -35.98 2.20
CA ALA A 620 -19.38 -37.20 2.37
C ALA A 620 -20.90 -36.92 2.47
N MET A 621 -21.29 -35.83 3.14
CA MET A 621 -22.68 -35.42 3.24
C MET A 621 -23.26 -34.97 1.90
N ARG A 622 -22.52 -34.18 1.11
CA ARG A 622 -22.95 -33.73 -0.21
C ARG A 622 -23.08 -34.89 -1.20
N GLU A 623 -22.13 -35.81 -1.24
CA GLU A 623 -22.21 -37.01 -2.09
C GLU A 623 -23.47 -37.83 -1.79
N ILE A 624 -23.80 -38.01 -0.52
CA ILE A 624 -25.00 -38.73 -0.09
C ILE A 624 -26.28 -37.91 -0.35
N ALA A 625 -26.21 -36.57 -0.31
CA ALA A 625 -27.35 -35.69 -0.52
C ALA A 625 -27.65 -35.35 -1.99
N GLN A 626 -26.69 -35.50 -2.91
CA GLN A 626 -26.91 -35.31 -4.35
C GLN A 626 -28.02 -36.22 -4.92
N GLU A 627 -28.39 -37.29 -4.21
CA GLU A 627 -29.55 -38.14 -4.51
C GLU A 627 -30.93 -37.41 -4.39
N SER A 628 -30.97 -36.15 -3.94
CA SER A 628 -32.21 -35.44 -3.53
C SER A 628 -32.75 -34.36 -4.47
N GLY A 629 -32.04 -33.98 -5.55
CA GLY A 629 -32.55 -33.08 -6.59
C GLY A 629 -33.09 -31.70 -6.13
N GLU A 630 -34.24 -31.29 -6.70
CA GLU A 630 -34.87 -29.94 -6.62
C GLU A 630 -35.16 -29.42 -5.19
N THR A 631 -35.22 -30.30 -4.20
CA THR A 631 -35.62 -29.94 -2.82
C THR A 631 -34.62 -28.99 -2.14
N GLY A 632 -33.33 -29.12 -2.46
CA GLY A 632 -32.28 -28.22 -1.95
C GLY A 632 -32.38 -26.81 -2.54
N ALA A 633 -32.62 -26.68 -3.85
CA ALA A 633 -32.76 -25.38 -4.51
C ALA A 633 -33.96 -24.59 -3.96
N ALA A 634 -35.08 -25.26 -3.69
CA ALA A 634 -36.25 -24.64 -3.07
C ALA A 634 -35.96 -24.11 -1.66
N PHE A 635 -35.17 -24.83 -0.87
CA PHE A 635 -34.75 -24.37 0.45
C PHE A 635 -33.92 -23.08 0.37
N PHE A 636 -32.89 -23.04 -0.47
CA PHE A 636 -32.02 -21.86 -0.58
C PHE A 636 -32.78 -20.63 -1.06
N ARG A 637 -33.72 -20.81 -2.00
CA ARG A 637 -34.64 -19.73 -2.43
C ARG A 637 -35.49 -19.21 -1.26
N ARG A 638 -36.04 -20.11 -0.44
CA ARG A 638 -36.81 -19.72 0.75
C ARG A 638 -35.93 -18.97 1.77
N MET A 639 -34.72 -19.44 2.06
CA MET A 639 -33.82 -18.78 3.00
C MET A 639 -33.39 -17.40 2.51
N SER A 640 -33.07 -17.26 1.21
CA SER A 640 -32.80 -15.97 0.58
C SER A 640 -34.01 -15.02 0.70
N GLN A 641 -35.22 -15.52 0.43
CA GLN A 641 -36.44 -14.71 0.56
C GLN A 641 -36.69 -14.28 2.01
N GLU A 642 -36.61 -15.19 2.97
CA GLU A 642 -36.80 -14.86 4.39
C GLU A 642 -35.73 -13.90 4.91
N ALA A 643 -34.49 -14.02 4.43
CA ALA A 643 -33.41 -13.08 4.74
C ALA A 643 -33.72 -11.68 4.21
N ALA A 644 -34.20 -11.59 2.96
CA ALA A 644 -34.65 -10.34 2.36
C ALA A 644 -35.85 -9.73 3.10
N ASP A 645 -36.84 -10.55 3.48
CA ASP A 645 -38.01 -10.10 4.24
C ASP A 645 -37.58 -9.51 5.60
N GLU A 646 -36.63 -10.12 6.30
CA GLU A 646 -36.10 -9.56 7.55
C GLU A 646 -35.37 -8.23 7.34
N VAL A 647 -34.66 -8.06 6.22
CA VAL A 647 -34.03 -6.78 5.85
C VAL A 647 -35.07 -5.68 5.58
N THR A 648 -36.29 -6.02 5.14
CA THR A 648 -37.36 -5.01 4.96
C THR A 648 -37.78 -4.33 6.27
N LEU A 649 -37.47 -4.92 7.42
CA LEU A 649 -37.76 -4.34 8.73
C LEU A 649 -36.90 -3.09 9.03
N PHE A 650 -35.92 -2.75 8.19
CA PHE A 650 -35.21 -1.48 8.29
C PHE A 650 -36.18 -0.30 8.15
N THR A 651 -36.38 0.42 9.26
CA THR A 651 -37.22 1.62 9.28
C THR A 651 -36.57 2.81 8.55
N ARG A 652 -35.23 2.82 8.48
CA ARG A 652 -34.38 3.77 7.73
C ARG A 652 -33.06 3.07 7.34
N PRO A 653 -32.39 3.49 6.26
CA PRO A 653 -30.98 3.14 6.01
C PRO A 653 -30.16 3.35 7.29
N GLY A 654 -29.27 2.42 7.65
CA GLY A 654 -28.35 2.64 8.77
C GLY A 654 -28.81 2.18 10.16
N ILE A 655 -30.12 2.07 10.44
CA ILE A 655 -30.61 1.97 11.82
C ILE A 655 -31.34 0.66 12.09
N THR A 656 -30.75 -0.19 12.93
CA THR A 656 -31.45 -1.33 13.53
C THR A 656 -31.79 -1.02 14.98
N THR A 657 -33.07 -0.88 15.28
CA THR A 657 -33.54 -0.62 16.65
C THR A 657 -33.60 -1.90 17.46
N GLN A 658 -33.52 -1.79 18.79
CA GLN A 658 -33.69 -2.95 19.68
C GLN A 658 -35.02 -3.69 19.45
N GLN A 659 -36.08 -2.98 19.02
CA GLN A 659 -37.36 -3.60 18.69
C GLN A 659 -37.25 -4.55 17.48
N ILE A 660 -36.58 -4.13 16.41
CA ILE A 660 -36.34 -4.97 15.23
C ILE A 660 -35.45 -6.15 15.60
N ILE A 661 -34.37 -5.92 16.37
CA ILE A 661 -33.51 -7.00 16.87
C ILE A 661 -34.33 -8.02 17.66
N ASN A 662 -35.20 -7.56 18.56
CA ASN A 662 -36.05 -8.45 19.34
C ASN A 662 -37.06 -9.21 18.46
N GLU A 663 -37.63 -8.58 17.43
CA GLU A 663 -38.55 -9.25 16.51
C GLU A 663 -37.86 -10.39 15.75
N VAL A 664 -36.70 -10.10 15.16
CA VAL A 664 -35.88 -11.08 14.42
C VAL A 664 -35.36 -12.17 15.36
N ALA A 665 -34.82 -11.82 16.52
CA ALA A 665 -34.25 -12.77 17.46
C ALA A 665 -35.31 -13.60 18.21
N ASN A 666 -36.57 -13.16 18.26
CA ASN A 666 -37.65 -13.92 18.93
C ASN A 666 -38.44 -14.83 17.99
N LYS A 667 -38.35 -14.64 16.67
CA LYS A 667 -38.98 -15.50 15.67
C LYS A 667 -38.43 -16.93 15.79
N PRO A 668 -39.27 -17.94 16.12
CA PRO A 668 -38.81 -19.32 16.21
C PRO A 668 -38.35 -19.84 14.85
N GLU A 669 -37.18 -20.47 14.81
CA GLU A 669 -36.63 -21.09 13.62
C GLU A 669 -35.58 -22.15 13.97
N SER A 670 -35.15 -22.96 13.01
CA SER A 670 -34.03 -23.88 13.24
C SER A 670 -32.70 -23.14 13.21
N PHE A 671 -31.72 -23.62 13.98
CA PHE A 671 -30.37 -23.05 14.01
C PHE A 671 -29.73 -22.91 12.61
N PHE A 672 -29.85 -23.95 11.77
CA PHE A 672 -29.28 -23.91 10.42
C PHE A 672 -29.99 -22.90 9.50
N SER A 673 -31.29 -22.67 9.68
CA SER A 673 -32.02 -21.65 8.89
C SER A 673 -31.51 -20.25 9.22
N LYS A 674 -31.27 -19.97 10.51
CA LYS A 674 -30.69 -18.71 10.96
C LYS A 674 -29.29 -18.48 10.38
N ILE A 675 -28.45 -19.51 10.37
CA ILE A 675 -27.11 -19.46 9.76
C ILE A 675 -27.20 -19.10 8.27
N TRP A 676 -28.06 -19.77 7.49
CA TRP A 676 -28.22 -19.48 6.06
C TRP A 676 -28.75 -18.06 5.80
N LYS A 677 -29.75 -17.60 6.55
CA LYS A 677 -30.24 -16.22 6.42
C LYS A 677 -29.15 -15.20 6.73
N ASN A 678 -28.38 -15.42 7.79
CA ASN A 678 -27.25 -14.57 8.15
C ASN A 678 -26.15 -14.56 7.07
N LYS A 679 -25.85 -15.71 6.46
CA LYS A 679 -24.91 -15.78 5.31
C LYS A 679 -25.37 -14.88 4.16
N TYR A 680 -26.64 -14.97 3.76
CA TYR A 680 -27.17 -14.10 2.70
C TYR A 680 -27.13 -12.63 3.10
N LYS A 681 -27.46 -12.30 4.35
CA LYS A 681 -27.38 -10.94 4.88
C LYS A 681 -25.95 -10.40 4.90
N VAL A 682 -24.94 -11.24 5.17
CA VAL A 682 -23.53 -10.85 5.03
C VAL A 682 -23.22 -10.51 3.57
N ILE A 683 -23.60 -11.36 2.62
CA ILE A 683 -23.42 -11.10 1.18
C ILE A 683 -24.10 -9.76 0.80
N GLY A 684 -25.36 -9.59 1.17
CA GLY A 684 -26.14 -8.40 0.85
C GLY A 684 -25.59 -7.13 1.49
N GLY A 685 -25.14 -7.18 2.74
CA GLY A 685 -24.59 -6.03 3.44
C GLY A 685 -23.22 -5.59 2.91
N VAL A 686 -22.36 -6.52 2.49
CA VAL A 686 -21.09 -6.18 1.80
C VAL A 686 -21.37 -5.51 0.46
N VAL A 687 -22.29 -6.06 -0.34
CA VAL A 687 -22.71 -5.45 -1.62
C VAL A 687 -23.39 -4.09 -1.39
N GLY A 688 -24.16 -3.95 -0.31
CA GLY A 688 -24.71 -2.68 0.14
C GLY A 688 -23.62 -1.64 0.39
N GLY A 689 -22.59 -1.99 1.15
CA GLY A 689 -21.42 -1.11 1.37
C GLY A 689 -20.78 -0.63 0.07
N ALA A 690 -20.68 -1.50 -0.93
CA ALA A 690 -20.12 -1.15 -2.24
C ALA A 690 -20.93 -0.10 -3.01
N VAL A 691 -22.26 -0.06 -2.85
CA VAL A 691 -23.12 0.95 -3.52
C VAL A 691 -23.32 2.22 -2.73
N GLY A 692 -22.50 2.44 -1.70
CA GLY A 692 -22.60 3.63 -0.86
C GLY A 692 -23.64 3.39 0.23
N GLY A 693 -23.37 2.44 1.13
CA GLY A 693 -24.09 2.32 2.40
C GLY A 693 -25.30 1.39 2.41
N MET A 694 -26.05 1.42 3.52
CA MET A 694 -27.14 0.47 3.78
C MET A 694 -28.46 0.86 3.11
N VAL A 695 -28.50 0.76 1.79
CA VAL A 695 -29.74 0.89 1.01
C VAL A 695 -30.52 -0.43 1.06
N PRO A 696 -31.67 -0.54 1.76
CA PRO A 696 -32.36 -1.82 1.95
C PRO A 696 -32.74 -2.52 0.64
N THR A 697 -33.13 -1.76 -0.38
CA THR A 697 -33.47 -2.30 -1.71
C THR A 697 -32.26 -2.91 -2.42
N ALA A 698 -31.07 -2.32 -2.26
CA ALA A 698 -29.83 -2.87 -2.81
C ALA A 698 -29.42 -4.16 -2.08
N ILE A 699 -29.53 -4.19 -0.75
CA ILE A 699 -29.25 -5.39 0.07
C ILE A 699 -30.21 -6.52 -0.30
N ILE A 700 -31.51 -6.23 -0.41
CA ILE A 700 -32.54 -7.21 -0.82
C ILE A 700 -32.25 -7.74 -2.23
N GLY A 701 -31.99 -6.84 -3.18
CA GLY A 701 -31.62 -7.21 -4.55
C GLY A 701 -30.37 -8.09 -4.58
N ALA A 702 -29.36 -7.75 -3.78
CA ALA A 702 -28.14 -8.54 -3.64
C ALA A 702 -28.43 -9.95 -3.12
N ILE A 703 -29.21 -10.08 -2.04
CA ILE A 703 -29.59 -11.37 -1.46
C ILE A 703 -30.34 -12.26 -2.46
N GLN A 704 -31.33 -11.70 -3.16
CA GLN A 704 -32.20 -12.46 -4.05
C GLN A 704 -31.50 -12.84 -5.36
N ASN A 705 -30.81 -11.89 -5.98
CA ASN A 705 -30.22 -12.09 -7.30
C ASN A 705 -28.90 -12.87 -7.23
N ALA A 706 -28.10 -12.73 -6.17
CA ALA A 706 -26.90 -13.55 -5.99
C ALA A 706 -27.25 -15.05 -5.89
N GLN A 707 -28.32 -15.39 -5.17
CA GLN A 707 -28.75 -16.78 -5.00
C GLN A 707 -29.33 -17.39 -6.29
N GLN A 708 -29.92 -16.57 -7.15
CA GLN A 708 -30.46 -17.01 -8.44
C GLN A 708 -29.44 -16.94 -9.56
N GLU A 709 -28.20 -16.54 -9.25
CA GLU A 709 -27.15 -16.27 -10.23
C GLU A 709 -27.58 -15.27 -11.31
N HIS A 710 -28.48 -14.33 -10.97
CA HIS A 710 -28.92 -13.24 -11.84
C HIS A 710 -28.00 -12.03 -11.69
N TYR A 711 -26.69 -12.23 -11.92
CA TYR A 711 -25.67 -11.22 -11.65
C TYR A 711 -25.83 -9.93 -12.49
N SER A 712 -26.49 -9.98 -13.65
CA SER A 712 -26.80 -8.78 -14.46
C SER A 712 -27.78 -7.81 -13.78
N LEU A 713 -28.46 -8.24 -12.72
CA LEU A 713 -29.36 -7.41 -11.92
C LEU A 713 -28.68 -6.84 -10.67
N LEU A 714 -27.41 -7.18 -10.44
CA LEU A 714 -26.62 -6.65 -9.34
C LEU A 714 -25.90 -5.37 -9.76
N PRO A 715 -25.69 -4.44 -8.82
CA PRO A 715 -24.89 -3.25 -9.08
C PRO A 715 -23.45 -3.66 -9.40
N THR A 716 -22.89 -3.03 -10.43
CA THR A 716 -21.46 -3.16 -10.75
C THR A 716 -20.63 -2.28 -9.82
N ILE A 717 -19.36 -2.61 -9.63
CA ILE A 717 -18.46 -1.81 -8.79
C ILE A 717 -18.05 -0.46 -9.43
N HIS A 718 -18.44 -0.18 -10.68
CA HIS A 718 -18.01 1.02 -11.41
C HIS A 718 -18.37 2.33 -10.70
N GLU A 719 -19.55 2.45 -10.09
CA GLU A 719 -19.94 3.66 -9.35
C GLU A 719 -19.04 3.90 -8.13
N PHE A 720 -18.71 2.83 -7.40
CA PHE A 720 -17.77 2.87 -6.29
C PHE A 720 -16.39 3.33 -6.75
N VAL A 721 -15.89 2.72 -7.83
CA VAL A 721 -14.58 3.05 -8.40
C VAL A 721 -14.54 4.49 -8.88
N ALA A 722 -15.59 4.97 -9.55
CA ALA A 722 -15.71 6.36 -9.97
C ALA A 722 -15.63 7.33 -8.80
N ASN A 723 -16.22 6.99 -7.64
CA ASN A 723 -16.09 7.81 -6.43
C ASN A 723 -14.68 7.77 -5.82
N CYS A 724 -13.96 6.64 -5.96
CA CYS A 724 -12.59 6.49 -5.49
C CYS A 724 -11.61 7.38 -6.28
N VAL A 725 -11.74 7.43 -7.61
CA VAL A 725 -10.77 8.12 -8.48
C VAL A 725 -11.26 9.48 -9.00
N GLY A 726 -12.55 9.81 -8.89
CA GLY A 726 -13.12 11.04 -9.48
C GLY A 726 -12.54 12.34 -8.94
N THR A 727 -11.97 12.33 -7.74
CA THR A 727 -11.29 13.48 -7.12
C THR A 727 -9.78 13.46 -7.28
N VAL A 728 -9.22 12.39 -7.88
CA VAL A 728 -7.78 12.16 -7.99
C VAL A 728 -7.44 11.74 -9.41
N ASN A 729 -6.99 12.70 -10.20
CA ASN A 729 -6.78 12.49 -11.64
C ASN A 729 -5.29 12.38 -11.97
N TRP A 730 -4.99 11.48 -12.90
CA TRP A 730 -3.71 11.49 -13.60
C TRP A 730 -3.67 12.59 -14.66
N PRO A 731 -2.46 13.06 -15.01
CA PRO A 731 -2.30 14.23 -15.85
C PRO A 731 -2.90 14.16 -17.25
N ASP A 732 -3.08 12.95 -17.78
CA ASP A 732 -3.66 12.69 -19.10
C ASP A 732 -5.18 12.50 -19.07
N ASN A 733 -5.84 12.75 -17.93
CA ASN A 733 -7.27 12.51 -17.70
C ASN A 733 -7.70 11.08 -18.06
N SER A 734 -6.80 10.12 -17.87
CA SER A 734 -7.11 8.71 -18.11
C SER A 734 -8.15 8.18 -17.12
N GLU A 735 -9.11 7.42 -17.63
CA GLU A 735 -10.13 6.73 -16.85
C GLU A 735 -9.58 5.42 -16.30
N PHE A 736 -9.80 5.18 -15.00
CA PHE A 736 -9.43 3.92 -14.35
C PHE A 736 -10.47 2.83 -14.62
N GLN A 737 -10.09 1.84 -15.42
CA GLN A 737 -10.93 0.68 -15.71
C GLN A 737 -10.49 -0.51 -14.86
N ILE A 738 -11.28 -0.80 -13.83
CA ILE A 738 -11.06 -1.92 -12.93
C ILE A 738 -11.19 -3.27 -13.65
N GLU A 739 -10.23 -4.17 -13.39
CA GLU A 739 -10.24 -5.55 -13.88
C GLU A 739 -10.19 -6.57 -12.74
N THR A 740 -9.64 -6.19 -11.59
CA THR A 740 -9.44 -7.08 -10.44
C THR A 740 -9.74 -6.35 -9.14
N ALA A 741 -10.21 -7.08 -8.13
CA ALA A 741 -10.27 -6.61 -6.75
C ALA A 741 -9.99 -7.78 -5.81
N GLN A 742 -9.20 -7.54 -4.75
CA GLN A 742 -8.85 -8.54 -3.76
C GLN A 742 -8.54 -7.92 -2.39
N LEU A 743 -8.71 -8.71 -1.35
CA LEU A 743 -8.16 -8.41 -0.02
C LEU A 743 -6.74 -8.96 0.05
N GLN A 744 -5.76 -8.12 0.37
CA GLN A 744 -4.36 -8.53 0.58
C GLN A 744 -3.65 -7.50 1.47
N GLY A 745 -3.91 -7.49 2.78
CA GLY A 745 -3.48 -6.45 3.72
C GLY A 745 -4.26 -5.14 3.61
N ILE A 746 -4.71 -4.81 2.40
CA ILE A 746 -5.58 -3.69 2.03
C ILE A 746 -6.68 -4.21 1.09
N TYR A 747 -7.73 -3.44 0.87
CA TYR A 747 -8.63 -3.71 -0.27
C TYR A 747 -8.03 -3.08 -1.52
N LEU A 748 -7.54 -3.93 -2.44
CA LEU A 748 -6.79 -3.51 -3.61
C LEU A 748 -7.58 -3.77 -4.89
N MET A 749 -7.77 -2.72 -5.68
CA MET A 749 -8.41 -2.75 -7.00
C MET A 749 -7.35 -2.50 -8.06
N GLY A 750 -7.19 -3.43 -9.01
CA GLY A 750 -6.23 -3.32 -10.11
C GLY A 750 -6.91 -3.11 -11.45
N GLY A 751 -6.33 -2.28 -12.31
CA GLY A 751 -6.95 -1.92 -13.58
C GLY A 751 -6.00 -1.23 -14.56
N LYS A 752 -6.58 -0.78 -15.66
CA LYS A 752 -5.88 -0.06 -16.75
C LYS A 752 -6.29 1.40 -16.78
N LEU A 753 -5.43 2.21 -17.38
CA LEU A 753 -5.67 3.63 -17.62
C LEU A 753 -6.01 3.82 -19.09
N ASN A 754 -7.29 4.05 -19.37
CA ASN A 754 -7.75 4.31 -20.73
C ASN A 754 -7.90 5.81 -20.93
N LYS A 755 -7.20 6.34 -21.92
CA LYS A 755 -7.42 7.73 -22.34
C LYS A 755 -8.80 7.84 -22.96
N GLU A 756 -9.55 8.85 -22.56
CA GLU A 756 -10.72 9.26 -23.32
C GLU A 756 -10.29 9.54 -24.77
N LYS A 757 -11.03 8.98 -25.73
CA LYS A 757 -10.76 9.11 -27.17
C LYS A 757 -11.16 10.48 -27.71
#